data_AF-A0AAE3KHG3-F1
#
_entry.id   AF-A0AAE3KHG3-F1
#
_cell.length_a   1.000
_cell.length_b   1.000
_cell.length_c   1.000
_cell.angle_alpha   90.00
_cell.angle_beta   90.00
_cell.angle_gamma   90.00
#
_symmetry.space_group_name_H-M   'P 1'
#
loop_
_entity.id
_entity.type
_entity.pdbx_description
1 polymer ?
#
loop_
_entity_poly.entity_id
_entity_poly.type
_entity_poly.pdbx_seq_one_letter_code
_entity_poly.pdbx_strand_id
1 'polypeptide(L)'
;MAELRVSTHKSAPYRTIADALHAAQTGDVLLVEPGEYHEALALTQFVSLKAAEGPGTVRVISTGTTLHVHASREAPIIRGLTFVGGGGDSGEAATVGVTSGGLILEDSEIQSATSVAVFVQGAEARLRRCRVRAGSHAIFYRDAQGLIEKCQVTSPGAVGLVVEGSRLNATECTIESPGKYGVLFDRASSGTLDHCAITDSADTGIAVIGGSHPHIRNCSVTGAGGNAVVISAAGGQFERCDLSRSQLPLVGVRDGAKPTFIGCRLSEADAALVVKEAGGTYTDLIVTDMRGTFAAVEVIGNSQPTLAGVSVERAAGDGISLQGAGGKYTGCTVEDATGNGIRIIQNSQVTVTKAEIRRCGTGIRLDNSSAELSRCVVRDNHGDGIVLAKPRDVVLDRCDSNRNGGANLRGAELPGVRRTGATVVKPPVAPAPTPAMVAADPPPRHGRREDAQPPAEIVEGSSPAVAELNALVGLASVKEEIRMLISRMRFAREAAKAGRPVRLDKQHLVFAGPAGTGKTTVARLFARIAAEHGFIEKAEVVEVSRHTLVGENIGSATERTLRAFDTASGGVLFIDEAYSLAPTDEGDRDFGREVINNLVKLMEDRRDEVLVIAAGYTGQMERFLDSNPGLRDRFSRTITFPSYTPAELVRIVEKLAVDHGFRFGKDTDQALAEFFGRQARRAAFGNGRLARNVFESMRDELIKRVTTAPKATKTNPDALVTLLPQDISPQLGRPQLAMGLNRRQDSDQLTGLLDQLHGMIGLDEVKREVHRLISRIRVSKRREAAGLATPPLAGHLVFAGPPGTGKTTVARLLGEVLAALGVLAQGQFVEASRDTLVGQWIGHTAQRTKDAFEQAKGGVLFIDEAYALAPSDDGDRDFGREVINTLVKLMEDHRDEVLVIAAGYTDQMDRFLDSNPGLRDRFSRTITFANYSPAELVQIIAKSAADQDYEVSPAALTLLTTRYEAFPRTDTFGNARHARKTLDLMIDRHAHRLDGVLEPTLTDLKLLGVDDVPDTLP
;
A
#
# COMPACT_ATOMS: atom_id res chain seq x y z
N MET A 1 -11.15 56.07 12.74
CA MET A 1 -9.70 55.88 12.68
C MET A 1 -9.05 56.67 13.80
N ALA A 2 -9.17 56.13 15.00
CA ALA A 2 -8.33 56.48 16.13
C ALA A 2 -7.04 55.63 16.08
N GLU A 3 -5.96 56.15 16.64
CA GLU A 3 -4.75 55.38 16.94
C GLU A 3 -4.81 54.97 18.42
N LEU A 4 -4.83 53.67 18.69
CA LEU A 4 -4.80 53.11 20.04
C LEU A 4 -3.38 52.59 20.31
N ARG A 5 -2.76 53.03 21.41
CA ARG A 5 -1.42 52.57 21.81
C ARG A 5 -1.51 51.46 22.84
N VAL A 6 -0.82 50.36 22.58
CA VAL A 6 -0.76 49.18 23.45
C VAL A 6 0.65 49.01 23.99
N SER A 7 0.80 48.90 25.30
CA SER A 7 2.11 48.74 25.95
C SER A 7 2.00 48.00 27.26
N THR A 8 2.98 47.14 27.57
CA THR A 8 3.02 46.39 28.83
C THR A 8 3.30 47.28 30.06
N HIS A 9 3.65 48.56 29.84
CA HIS A 9 3.90 49.53 30.90
C HIS A 9 2.64 49.89 31.71
N LYS A 10 2.80 50.09 33.02
CA LYS A 10 1.68 50.36 33.94
C LYS A 10 0.87 51.62 33.60
N SER A 11 1.49 52.62 32.97
CA SER A 11 0.87 53.89 32.60
C SER A 11 0.19 53.87 31.23
N ALA A 12 0.26 52.75 30.50
CA ALA A 12 -0.34 52.64 29.17
C ALA A 12 -1.88 52.62 29.24
N PRO A 13 -2.58 53.25 28.28
CA PRO A 13 -4.04 53.23 28.21
C PRO A 13 -4.61 51.83 27.97
N TYR A 14 -3.87 50.98 27.25
CA TYR A 14 -4.19 49.57 27.04
C TYR A 14 -2.93 48.73 27.32
N ARG A 15 -3.07 47.74 28.23
CA ARG A 15 -1.95 46.87 28.63
C ARG A 15 -1.87 45.57 27.85
N THR A 16 -2.98 45.14 27.28
CA THR A 16 -3.10 43.96 26.41
C THR A 16 -3.61 44.37 25.04
N ILE A 17 -3.29 43.58 24.02
CA ILE A 17 -3.79 43.80 22.67
C ILE A 17 -5.29 43.50 22.62
N ALA A 18 -5.77 42.50 23.35
CA ALA A 18 -7.18 42.15 23.49
C ALA A 18 -8.04 43.29 24.05
N ASP A 19 -7.57 44.01 25.08
CA ASP A 19 -8.30 45.16 25.64
C ASP A 19 -8.44 46.29 24.60
N ALA A 20 -7.36 46.56 23.85
CA ALA A 20 -7.38 47.54 22.77
C ALA A 20 -8.29 47.10 21.62
N LEU A 21 -8.29 45.81 21.27
CA LEU A 21 -9.19 45.25 20.27
C LEU A 21 -10.66 45.36 20.66
N HIS A 22 -10.97 45.22 21.95
CA HIS A 22 -12.33 45.39 22.47
C HIS A 22 -12.81 46.83 22.42
N ALA A 23 -11.90 47.80 22.62
CA ALA A 23 -12.20 49.23 22.56
C ALA A 23 -12.17 49.81 21.13
N ALA A 24 -11.48 49.15 20.20
CA ALA A 24 -11.30 49.62 18.84
C ALA A 24 -12.61 49.60 18.04
N GLN A 25 -12.73 50.53 17.09
CA GLN A 25 -13.77 50.53 16.08
C GLN A 25 -13.21 50.07 14.72
N THR A 26 -14.12 49.73 13.81
CA THR A 26 -13.75 49.38 12.43
C THR A 26 -12.94 50.52 11.77
N GLY A 27 -11.76 50.17 11.23
CA GLY A 27 -10.80 51.06 10.60
C GLY A 27 -9.72 51.62 11.54
N ASP A 28 -9.78 51.36 12.84
CA ASP A 28 -8.78 51.87 13.78
C ASP A 28 -7.42 51.17 13.66
N VAL A 29 -6.37 51.86 14.11
CA VAL A 29 -4.99 51.38 14.09
C VAL A 29 -4.51 51.16 15.52
N LEU A 30 -4.08 49.95 15.83
CA LEU A 30 -3.48 49.57 17.10
C LEU A 30 -1.96 49.53 16.92
N LEU A 31 -1.27 50.48 17.54
CA LEU A 31 0.19 50.57 17.57
C LEU A 31 0.70 49.86 18.83
N VAL A 32 1.39 48.73 18.65
CA VAL A 32 1.83 47.84 19.75
C VAL A 32 3.31 48.08 20.02
N GLU A 33 3.64 48.55 21.22
CA GLU A 33 5.03 48.77 21.66
C GLU A 33 5.78 47.44 21.86
N PRO A 34 7.12 47.43 21.83
CA PRO A 34 7.90 46.21 22.01
C PRO A 34 7.56 45.46 23.31
N GLY A 35 7.46 44.14 23.22
CA GLY A 35 7.16 43.30 24.38
C GLY A 35 6.63 41.91 24.04
N GLU A 36 6.49 41.10 25.09
CA GLU A 36 5.83 39.81 25.04
C GLU A 36 4.41 39.92 25.61
N TYR A 37 3.44 39.45 24.83
CA TYR A 37 2.02 39.52 25.10
C TYR A 37 1.48 38.10 25.19
N HIS A 38 1.17 37.65 26.40
CA HIS A 38 0.68 36.30 26.66
C HIS A 38 -0.85 36.27 26.62
N GLU A 39 -1.40 36.23 25.41
CA GLU A 39 -2.83 36.33 25.16
C GLU A 39 -3.22 35.67 23.84
N ALA A 40 -4.50 35.36 23.69
CA ALA A 40 -5.11 34.92 22.44
C ALA A 40 -5.93 36.07 21.84
N LEU A 41 -5.75 36.34 20.55
CA LEU A 41 -6.40 37.45 19.87
C LEU A 41 -7.57 36.93 19.02
N ALA A 42 -8.71 37.58 19.16
CA ALA A 42 -9.88 37.36 18.30
C ALA A 42 -10.18 38.64 17.51
N LEU A 43 -10.01 38.58 16.19
CA LEU A 43 -10.35 39.68 15.29
C LEU A 43 -11.75 39.47 14.73
N THR A 44 -12.72 40.20 15.28
CA THR A 44 -14.13 40.19 14.83
C THR A 44 -14.49 41.39 13.95
N GLN A 45 -13.56 42.34 13.80
CA GLN A 45 -13.76 43.62 13.11
C GLN A 45 -12.53 43.99 12.27
N PHE A 46 -12.72 44.85 11.27
CA PHE A 46 -11.63 45.34 10.43
C PHE A 46 -10.79 46.37 11.19
N VAL A 47 -9.57 46.00 11.56
CA VAL A 47 -8.60 46.86 12.28
C VAL A 47 -7.20 46.63 11.71
N SER A 48 -6.30 47.59 11.95
CA SER A 48 -4.88 47.40 11.64
C SER A 48 -4.05 47.24 12.90
N LEU A 49 -3.32 46.13 13.04
CA LEU A 49 -2.37 45.91 14.12
C LEU A 49 -0.96 46.11 13.57
N LYS A 50 -0.16 46.96 14.23
CA LYS A 50 1.19 47.29 13.79
C LYS A 50 2.17 47.33 14.96
N ALA A 51 3.29 46.64 14.83
CA ALA A 51 4.42 46.79 15.74
C ALA A 51 5.01 48.21 15.62
N ALA A 52 5.11 48.92 16.74
CA ALA A 52 5.51 50.33 16.80
C ALA A 52 6.94 50.56 16.29
N GLU A 53 7.85 49.64 16.64
CA GLU A 53 9.28 49.72 16.35
C GLU A 53 9.72 48.74 15.23
N GLY A 54 8.77 48.15 14.52
CA GLY A 54 9.02 47.29 13.36
C GLY A 54 8.96 45.77 13.67
N PRO A 55 9.24 44.92 12.67
CA PRO A 55 9.11 43.47 12.80
C PRO A 55 9.98 42.85 13.91
N GLY A 56 9.42 41.87 14.62
CA GLY A 56 10.14 41.09 15.64
C GLY A 56 10.23 41.76 17.02
N THR A 57 9.74 42.99 17.17
CA THR A 57 9.72 43.68 18.48
C THR A 57 8.53 43.28 19.35
N VAL A 58 7.47 42.75 18.74
CA VAL A 58 6.22 42.34 19.41
C VAL A 58 6.01 40.84 19.25
N ARG A 59 5.94 40.11 20.36
CA ARG A 59 5.67 38.67 20.38
C ARG A 59 4.34 38.40 21.08
N VAL A 60 3.41 37.74 20.39
CA VAL A 60 2.13 37.29 20.94
C VAL A 60 2.20 35.78 21.14
N ILE A 61 1.94 35.31 22.35
CA ILE A 61 2.20 33.93 22.77
C ILE A 61 0.93 33.33 23.38
N SER A 62 0.50 32.18 22.87
CA SER A 62 -0.66 31.42 23.38
C SER A 62 -0.37 29.92 23.36
N THR A 63 -1.05 29.16 24.22
CA THR A 63 -1.02 27.68 24.24
C THR A 63 -1.96 27.05 23.20
N GLY A 64 -2.91 27.82 22.66
CA GLY A 64 -3.83 27.38 21.61
C GLY A 64 -3.66 28.20 20.34
N THR A 65 -4.78 28.55 19.71
CA THR A 65 -4.79 29.52 18.61
C THR A 65 -4.41 30.90 19.12
N THR A 66 -3.28 31.43 18.67
CA THR A 66 -2.76 32.75 19.09
C THR A 66 -3.53 33.89 18.42
N LEU A 67 -3.89 33.71 17.15
CA LEU A 67 -4.70 34.66 16.40
C LEU A 67 -5.84 33.93 15.70
N HIS A 68 -7.06 34.29 16.04
CA HIS A 68 -8.26 33.81 15.36
C HIS A 68 -8.98 34.95 14.65
N VAL A 69 -9.30 34.76 13.37
CA VAL A 69 -9.96 35.77 12.54
C VAL A 69 -11.36 35.32 12.16
N HIS A 70 -12.32 36.17 12.54
CA HIS A 70 -13.75 36.06 12.27
C HIS A 70 -14.31 37.43 11.84
N ALA A 71 -13.70 38.04 10.81
CA ALA A 71 -14.07 39.39 10.39
C ALA A 71 -15.09 39.37 9.24
N SER A 72 -15.91 40.43 9.12
CA SER A 72 -16.87 40.60 8.01
C SER A 72 -16.34 41.57 6.94
N ARG A 73 -16.73 41.36 5.67
CA ARG A 73 -16.47 42.12 4.42
C ARG A 73 -15.06 42.66 4.11
N GLU A 74 -14.33 43.26 5.06
CA GLU A 74 -12.98 43.81 4.88
C GLU A 74 -11.95 43.09 5.77
N ALA A 75 -10.77 42.81 5.20
CA ALA A 75 -9.74 42.01 5.85
C ALA A 75 -8.89 42.84 6.84
N PRO A 76 -8.83 42.51 8.15
CA PRO A 76 -7.87 43.12 9.06
C PRO A 76 -6.43 42.97 8.57
N ILE A 77 -5.61 43.97 8.92
CA ILE A 77 -4.21 44.07 8.46
C ILE A 77 -3.28 43.98 9.65
N ILE A 78 -2.39 42.99 9.66
CA ILE A 78 -1.39 42.79 10.69
C ILE A 78 0.00 42.99 10.10
N ARG A 79 0.83 43.82 10.76
CA ARG A 79 2.17 44.18 10.31
C ARG A 79 3.20 44.09 11.43
N GLY A 80 4.25 43.30 11.21
CA GLY A 80 5.43 43.30 12.09
C GLY A 80 5.30 42.50 13.39
N LEU A 81 4.25 41.69 13.55
CA LEU A 81 4.03 40.91 14.78
C LEU A 81 4.59 39.49 14.63
N THR A 82 5.08 38.93 15.74
CA THR A 82 5.48 37.53 15.85
C THR A 82 4.41 36.76 16.63
N PHE A 83 3.82 35.73 16.02
CA PHE A 83 2.86 34.83 16.68
C PHE A 83 3.53 33.51 17.04
N VAL A 84 3.46 33.13 18.30
CA VAL A 84 3.99 31.86 18.81
C VAL A 84 2.82 31.06 19.39
N GLY A 85 2.64 29.84 18.88
CA GLY A 85 1.62 28.90 19.34
C GLY A 85 2.25 27.57 19.79
N GLY A 86 1.70 26.96 20.85
CA GLY A 86 2.26 25.71 21.39
C GLY A 86 1.26 24.84 22.14
N GLY A 87 0.89 23.70 21.54
CA GLY A 87 0.39 22.53 22.26
C GLY A 87 -1.11 22.46 22.53
N GLY A 88 -1.93 22.25 21.50
CA GLY A 88 -3.25 21.64 21.66
C GLY A 88 -3.20 20.16 21.26
N ASP A 89 -3.67 19.26 22.14
CA ASP A 89 -3.76 17.81 21.91
C ASP A 89 -4.77 17.41 20.81
N SER A 90 -5.58 18.35 20.32
CA SER A 90 -6.43 18.17 19.15
C SER A 90 -5.72 18.69 17.90
N GLY A 91 -5.55 17.84 16.89
CA GLY A 91 -4.98 18.18 15.58
C GLY A 91 -5.75 19.24 14.76
N GLU A 92 -6.58 20.06 15.40
CA GLU A 92 -7.44 21.10 14.81
C GLU A 92 -7.00 22.54 15.15
N ALA A 93 -6.08 22.74 16.10
CA ALA A 93 -5.61 24.08 16.47
C ALA A 93 -4.57 24.63 15.45
N ALA A 94 -4.54 25.95 15.24
CA ALA A 94 -3.53 26.61 14.41
C ALA A 94 -3.01 27.88 15.09
N THR A 95 -1.71 28.22 14.98
CA THR A 95 -1.17 29.46 15.58
C THR A 95 -1.91 30.69 15.03
N VAL A 96 -2.17 30.70 13.73
CA VAL A 96 -3.07 31.66 13.07
C VAL A 96 -4.19 30.89 12.36
N GLY A 97 -5.43 31.09 12.80
CA GLY A 97 -6.63 30.50 12.19
C GLY A 97 -7.51 31.56 11.55
N VAL A 98 -7.90 31.34 10.29
CA VAL A 98 -8.84 32.20 9.54
C VAL A 98 -10.00 31.33 9.07
N THR A 99 -11.15 31.46 9.73
CA THR A 99 -12.31 30.60 9.48
C THR A 99 -13.48 31.34 8.82
N SER A 100 -13.44 32.66 8.78
CA SER A 100 -14.36 33.49 8.00
C SER A 100 -13.77 34.85 7.65
N GLY A 101 -14.20 35.41 6.51
CA GLY A 101 -13.76 36.74 6.06
C GLY A 101 -12.40 36.72 5.38
N GLY A 102 -11.54 37.67 5.78
CA GLY A 102 -10.25 37.92 5.17
C GLY A 102 -9.14 38.20 6.20
N LEU A 103 -7.88 37.95 5.86
CA LEU A 103 -6.72 38.41 6.65
C LEU A 103 -5.60 38.88 5.74
N ILE A 104 -4.96 39.99 6.09
CA ILE A 104 -3.70 40.43 5.48
C ILE A 104 -2.60 40.41 6.57
N LEU A 105 -1.62 39.55 6.38
CA LEU A 105 -0.40 39.45 7.20
C LEU A 105 0.79 39.95 6.39
N GLU A 106 1.48 40.97 6.89
CA GLU A 106 2.69 41.49 6.25
C GLU A 106 3.85 41.56 7.25
N ASP A 107 5.06 41.27 6.77
CA ASP A 107 6.30 41.46 7.54
C ASP A 107 6.25 40.79 8.92
N SER A 108 5.55 39.65 9.03
CA SER A 108 5.21 38.99 10.29
C SER A 108 5.84 37.60 10.38
N GLU A 109 6.06 37.12 11.61
CA GLU A 109 6.62 35.79 11.85
C GLU A 109 5.61 34.89 12.56
N ILE A 110 5.50 33.64 12.13
CA ILE A 110 4.60 32.65 12.73
C ILE A 110 5.42 31.42 13.10
N GLN A 111 5.37 31.06 14.38
CA GLN A 111 6.08 29.92 14.95
C GLN A 111 5.06 28.94 15.56
N SER A 112 5.18 27.68 15.19
CA SER A 112 4.38 26.58 15.76
C SER A 112 5.27 25.38 16.04
N ALA A 113 5.11 24.77 17.22
CA ALA A 113 5.85 23.56 17.60
C ALA A 113 5.16 22.25 17.15
N THR A 114 3.85 22.13 17.35
CA THR A 114 3.11 20.86 17.16
C THR A 114 1.86 20.98 16.28
N SER A 115 1.34 22.19 16.10
CA SER A 115 0.10 22.47 15.37
C SER A 115 0.37 23.13 14.01
N VAL A 116 -0.69 23.36 13.22
CA VAL A 116 -0.55 24.09 11.95
C VAL A 116 -0.16 25.54 12.24
N ALA A 117 0.82 26.12 11.53
CA ALA A 117 1.18 27.52 11.79
C ALA A 117 0.13 28.50 11.24
N VAL A 118 -0.32 28.31 10.00
CA VAL A 118 -1.40 29.12 9.39
C VAL A 118 -2.45 28.19 8.78
N PHE A 119 -3.68 28.27 9.26
CA PHE A 119 -4.81 27.51 8.74
C PHE A 119 -5.91 28.46 8.26
N VAL A 120 -6.36 28.25 7.02
CA VAL A 120 -7.38 29.06 6.36
C VAL A 120 -8.47 28.13 5.86
N GLN A 121 -9.68 28.29 6.36
CA GLN A 121 -10.83 27.45 6.01
C GLN A 121 -12.01 28.31 5.58
N GLY A 122 -12.54 28.08 4.37
CA GLY A 122 -13.73 28.81 3.89
C GLY A 122 -13.57 30.33 3.78
N ALA A 123 -12.32 30.82 3.75
CA ALA A 123 -11.98 32.23 3.91
C ALA A 123 -10.88 32.68 2.93
N GLU A 124 -10.49 33.96 2.99
CA GLU A 124 -9.36 34.51 2.24
C GLU A 124 -8.21 34.90 3.19
N ALA A 125 -6.97 34.55 2.84
CA ALA A 125 -5.81 35.11 3.54
C ALA A 125 -4.70 35.50 2.56
N ARG A 126 -4.01 36.60 2.88
CA ARG A 126 -2.88 37.11 2.12
C ARG A 126 -1.68 37.25 3.04
N LEU A 127 -0.59 36.59 2.69
CA LEU A 127 0.67 36.62 3.43
C LEU A 127 1.72 37.27 2.56
N ARG A 128 2.41 38.29 3.07
CA ARG A 128 3.45 39.01 2.33
C ARG A 128 4.69 39.24 3.17
N ARG A 129 5.86 38.79 2.70
CA ARG A 129 7.14 38.92 3.43
C ARG A 129 7.07 38.32 4.83
N CYS A 130 6.31 37.23 4.99
CA CYS A 130 6.19 36.52 6.26
C CYS A 130 7.19 35.37 6.37
N ARG A 131 7.65 35.08 7.59
CA ARG A 131 8.42 33.86 7.91
C ARG A 131 7.53 32.90 8.69
N VAL A 132 7.41 31.67 8.22
CA VAL A 132 6.58 30.63 8.84
C VAL A 132 7.43 29.43 9.20
N ARG A 133 7.47 29.07 10.48
CA ARG A 133 8.18 27.89 10.98
C ARG A 133 7.22 27.00 11.75
N ALA A 134 7.06 25.76 11.31
CA ALA A 134 6.13 24.82 11.94
C ALA A 134 6.76 23.44 12.16
N GLY A 135 6.53 22.83 13.32
CA GLY A 135 6.83 21.40 13.52
C GLY A 135 5.79 20.45 12.90
N SER A 136 4.66 20.97 12.41
CA SER A 136 3.65 20.25 11.63
C SER A 136 3.49 20.91 10.24
N HIS A 137 2.27 21.01 9.70
CA HIS A 137 2.00 21.77 8.46
C HIS A 137 2.28 23.26 8.69
N ALA A 138 3.01 23.90 7.78
CA ALA A 138 3.27 25.33 7.92
C ALA A 138 2.10 26.20 7.47
N ILE A 139 1.62 26.02 6.23
CA ILE A 139 0.49 26.79 5.71
C ILE A 139 -0.52 25.84 5.07
N PHE A 140 -1.79 25.97 5.44
CA PHE A 140 -2.85 25.09 4.95
C PHE A 140 -4.11 25.88 4.59
N TYR A 141 -4.47 25.87 3.31
CA TYR A 141 -5.73 26.35 2.77
C TYR A 141 -6.69 25.19 2.48
N ARG A 142 -7.89 25.23 3.08
CA ARG A 142 -8.98 24.28 2.84
C ARG A 142 -10.25 25.01 2.40
N ASP A 143 -10.78 24.67 1.24
CA ASP A 143 -11.97 25.30 0.66
C ASP A 143 -11.88 26.85 0.68
N ALA A 144 -10.68 27.37 0.40
CA ALA A 144 -10.29 28.76 0.67
C ALA A 144 -9.62 29.41 -0.55
N GLN A 145 -9.37 30.72 -0.44
CA GLN A 145 -8.59 31.47 -1.43
C GLN A 145 -7.41 32.16 -0.77
N GLY A 146 -6.29 32.33 -1.50
CA GLY A 146 -5.17 33.04 -0.91
C GLY A 146 -4.14 33.57 -1.88
N LEU A 147 -3.31 34.45 -1.33
CA LEU A 147 -2.11 35.00 -1.96
C LEU A 147 -0.93 34.89 -0.98
N ILE A 148 0.20 34.36 -1.44
CA ILE A 148 1.44 34.27 -0.65
C ILE A 148 2.56 34.90 -1.47
N GLU A 149 3.17 35.96 -0.96
CA GLU A 149 4.21 36.70 -1.69
C GLU A 149 5.47 36.83 -0.83
N LYS A 150 6.64 36.45 -1.37
CA LYS A 150 7.93 36.69 -0.73
C LYS A 150 8.04 36.06 0.67
N CYS A 151 7.40 34.92 0.88
CA CYS A 151 7.39 34.23 2.16
C CYS A 151 8.49 33.16 2.27
N GLN A 152 9.02 33.00 3.47
CA GLN A 152 9.96 31.92 3.81
C GLN A 152 9.24 30.90 4.69
N VAL A 153 9.25 29.63 4.29
CA VAL A 153 8.50 28.56 4.96
C VAL A 153 9.44 27.42 5.32
N THR A 154 9.40 26.98 6.57
CA THR A 154 10.18 25.84 7.07
C THR A 154 9.28 24.91 7.87
N SER A 155 9.23 23.62 7.50
CA SER A 155 8.26 22.66 8.07
C SER A 155 8.83 21.24 8.29
N PRO A 156 9.82 21.04 9.18
CA PRO A 156 10.55 19.79 9.30
C PRO A 156 9.72 18.57 9.70
N GLY A 157 8.50 18.72 10.22
CA GLY A 157 7.67 17.57 10.64
C GLY A 157 6.55 17.18 9.68
N ALA A 158 6.21 17.99 8.66
CA ALA A 158 5.15 17.64 7.72
C ALA A 158 5.27 18.38 6.36
N VAL A 159 4.19 19.04 5.91
CA VAL A 159 4.10 19.69 4.60
C VAL A 159 4.29 21.20 4.71
N GLY A 160 5.04 21.79 3.78
CA GLY A 160 5.27 23.24 3.74
C GLY A 160 4.00 24.02 3.41
N LEU A 161 3.36 23.66 2.30
CA LEU A 161 2.15 24.31 1.81
C LEU A 161 1.10 23.29 1.35
N VAL A 162 -0.09 23.33 1.93
CA VAL A 162 -1.23 22.46 1.57
C VAL A 162 -2.36 23.30 0.96
N VAL A 163 -2.85 22.85 -0.19
CA VAL A 163 -3.96 23.45 -0.95
C VAL A 163 -5.01 22.38 -1.23
N GLU A 164 -6.09 22.40 -0.47
CA GLU A 164 -7.19 21.41 -0.54
C GLU A 164 -8.49 22.13 -0.92
N GLY A 165 -9.14 21.76 -2.02
CA GLY A 165 -10.40 22.42 -2.44
C GLY A 165 -10.26 23.93 -2.69
N SER A 166 -9.04 24.43 -2.82
CA SER A 166 -8.70 25.84 -2.69
C SER A 166 -8.10 26.42 -3.98
N ARG A 167 -8.10 27.76 -4.08
CA ARG A 167 -7.40 28.51 -5.11
C ARG A 167 -6.30 29.38 -4.50
N LEU A 168 -5.04 29.03 -4.74
CA LEU A 168 -3.91 29.71 -4.10
C LEU A 168 -2.90 30.23 -5.13
N ASN A 169 -2.53 31.51 -5.03
CA ASN A 169 -1.40 32.05 -5.77
C ASN A 169 -0.21 32.27 -4.81
N ALA A 170 0.95 31.70 -5.13
CA ALA A 170 2.18 31.98 -4.41
C ALA A 170 3.25 32.51 -5.38
N THR A 171 4.00 33.53 -4.97
CA THR A 171 5.01 34.17 -5.79
C THR A 171 6.25 34.53 -4.99
N GLU A 172 7.44 34.21 -5.52
CA GLU A 172 8.74 34.50 -4.89
C GLU A 172 8.88 33.89 -3.48
N CYS A 173 8.29 32.72 -3.22
CA CYS A 173 8.36 32.04 -1.93
C CYS A 173 9.46 30.99 -1.86
N THR A 174 10.08 30.82 -0.69
CA THR A 174 11.00 29.70 -0.41
C THR A 174 10.36 28.73 0.58
N ILE A 175 10.44 27.43 0.27
CA ILE A 175 9.96 26.34 1.12
C ILE A 175 11.13 25.39 1.35
N GLU A 176 11.61 25.31 2.58
CA GLU A 176 12.87 24.66 2.92
C GLU A 176 12.67 23.51 3.92
N SER A 177 13.32 22.39 3.63
CA SER A 177 13.40 21.19 4.47
C SER A 177 12.05 20.69 5.03
N PRO A 178 11.01 20.50 4.19
CA PRO A 178 9.76 19.93 4.67
C PRO A 178 9.94 18.45 5.02
N GLY A 179 9.35 18.02 6.14
CA GLY A 179 9.38 16.63 6.63
C GLY A 179 8.63 15.62 5.78
N LYS A 180 7.82 16.09 4.81
CA LYS A 180 7.13 15.27 3.81
C LYS A 180 7.13 15.96 2.44
N TYR A 181 6.11 16.77 2.16
CA TYR A 181 5.96 17.47 0.88
C TYR A 181 6.34 18.94 0.97
N GLY A 182 6.94 19.50 -0.07
CA GLY A 182 7.08 20.96 -0.18
C GLY A 182 5.74 21.62 -0.39
N VAL A 183 5.05 21.23 -1.47
CA VAL A 183 3.69 21.70 -1.79
C VAL A 183 2.78 20.52 -2.13
N LEU A 184 1.56 20.53 -1.60
CA LEU A 184 0.50 19.57 -1.90
C LEU A 184 -0.73 20.27 -2.47
N PHE A 185 -1.13 19.88 -3.68
CA PHE A 185 -2.43 20.22 -4.28
C PHE A 185 -3.35 18.99 -4.26
N ASP A 186 -4.50 19.11 -3.62
CA ASP A 186 -5.50 18.03 -3.48
C ASP A 186 -6.94 18.55 -3.61
N ARG A 187 -7.90 17.62 -3.76
CA ARG A 187 -9.35 17.85 -3.87
C ARG A 187 -9.73 18.95 -4.86
N ALA A 188 -9.44 18.73 -6.13
CA ALA A 188 -9.75 19.63 -7.24
C ALA A 188 -9.23 21.07 -7.03
N SER A 189 -8.08 21.21 -6.37
CA SER A 189 -7.45 22.51 -6.13
C SER A 189 -6.84 23.10 -7.40
N SER A 190 -6.69 24.42 -7.39
CA SER A 190 -6.08 25.19 -8.47
C SER A 190 -5.25 26.34 -7.92
N GLY A 191 -4.54 27.06 -8.79
CA GLY A 191 -3.67 28.13 -8.32
C GLY A 191 -2.43 28.31 -9.18
N THR A 192 -1.62 29.31 -8.82
CA THR A 192 -0.33 29.56 -9.47
C THR A 192 0.81 29.53 -8.47
N LEU A 193 1.89 28.81 -8.79
CA LEU A 193 3.21 29.02 -8.16
C LEU A 193 4.11 29.71 -9.18
N ASP A 194 4.69 30.86 -8.84
CA ASP A 194 5.57 31.61 -9.72
C ASP A 194 6.87 32.03 -9.02
N HIS A 195 8.03 31.73 -9.59
CA HIS A 195 9.34 32.06 -8.98
C HIS A 195 9.53 31.51 -7.55
N CYS A 196 8.93 30.36 -7.24
CA CYS A 196 9.08 29.72 -5.93
C CYS A 196 10.22 28.70 -5.93
N ALA A 197 10.94 28.60 -4.82
CA ALA A 197 12.00 27.61 -4.61
C ALA A 197 11.60 26.61 -3.51
N ILE A 198 11.67 25.32 -3.82
CA ILE A 198 11.42 24.22 -2.88
C ILE A 198 12.72 23.43 -2.74
N THR A 199 13.24 23.30 -1.52
CA THR A 199 14.54 22.65 -1.28
C THR A 199 14.46 21.59 -0.17
N ASP A 200 15.19 20.49 -0.39
CA ASP A 200 15.49 19.47 0.61
C ASP A 200 14.25 18.80 1.25
N SER A 201 13.22 18.52 0.44
CA SER A 201 12.04 17.77 0.89
C SER A 201 12.39 16.33 1.25
N ALA A 202 11.93 15.84 2.41
CA ALA A 202 12.19 14.46 2.84
C ALA A 202 11.52 13.41 1.93
N ASP A 203 10.38 13.74 1.32
CA ASP A 203 9.69 12.90 0.34
C ASP A 203 9.58 13.64 -1.00
N THR A 204 8.44 14.28 -1.29
CA THR A 204 8.19 14.85 -2.62
C THR A 204 8.30 16.38 -2.61
N GLY A 205 8.90 16.97 -3.65
CA GLY A 205 8.92 18.42 -3.80
C GLY A 205 7.52 19.01 -3.96
N ILE A 206 6.86 18.69 -5.07
CA ILE A 206 5.49 19.11 -5.38
C ILE A 206 4.62 17.89 -5.70
N ALA A 207 3.53 17.71 -4.97
CA ALA A 207 2.54 16.66 -5.21
C ALA A 207 1.23 17.27 -5.73
N VAL A 208 0.71 16.72 -6.83
CA VAL A 208 -0.57 17.10 -7.44
C VAL A 208 -1.48 15.88 -7.57
N ILE A 209 -2.56 15.86 -6.79
CA ILE A 209 -3.47 14.72 -6.69
C ILE A 209 -4.95 15.17 -6.65
N GLY A 210 -5.87 14.21 -6.59
CA GLY A 210 -7.29 14.48 -6.32
C GLY A 210 -7.98 15.32 -7.39
N GLY A 211 -7.62 15.17 -8.67
CA GLY A 211 -8.19 15.96 -9.76
C GLY A 211 -7.76 17.43 -9.79
N SER A 212 -6.64 17.77 -9.13
CA SER A 212 -6.14 19.15 -9.07
C SER A 212 -5.43 19.57 -10.36
N HIS A 213 -5.44 20.88 -10.64
CA HIS A 213 -4.91 21.48 -11.88
C HIS A 213 -4.18 22.82 -11.64
N PRO A 214 -3.03 22.83 -10.93
CA PRO A 214 -2.25 24.04 -10.70
C PRO A 214 -1.46 24.47 -11.95
N HIS A 215 -1.05 25.74 -11.98
CA HIS A 215 -0.08 26.29 -12.94
C HIS A 215 1.20 26.67 -12.20
N ILE A 216 2.32 26.02 -12.51
CA ILE A 216 3.59 26.17 -11.81
C ILE A 216 4.61 26.67 -12.83
N ARG A 217 5.16 27.86 -12.62
CA ARG A 217 6.07 28.48 -13.59
C ARG A 217 7.28 29.13 -12.95
N ASN A 218 8.42 29.06 -13.62
CA ASN A 218 9.69 29.63 -13.15
C ASN A 218 10.11 29.14 -11.75
N CYS A 219 9.65 27.96 -11.34
CA CYS A 219 9.93 27.42 -10.01
C CYS A 219 11.12 26.46 -10.04
N SER A 220 11.82 26.33 -8.91
CA SER A 220 12.89 25.34 -8.74
C SER A 220 12.54 24.33 -7.65
N VAL A 221 12.80 23.05 -7.89
CA VAL A 221 12.72 21.99 -6.88
C VAL A 221 14.05 21.25 -6.84
N THR A 222 14.70 21.19 -5.68
CA THR A 222 16.00 20.53 -5.56
C THR A 222 16.17 19.76 -4.26
N GLY A 223 16.81 18.58 -4.31
CA GLY A 223 17.13 17.79 -3.12
C GLY A 223 15.97 16.97 -2.55
N ALA A 224 15.08 16.44 -3.40
CA ALA A 224 13.94 15.64 -2.93
C ALA A 224 14.36 14.20 -2.56
N GLY A 225 13.98 13.73 -1.37
CA GLY A 225 14.20 12.35 -0.93
C GLY A 225 13.40 11.31 -1.72
N GLY A 226 12.29 11.73 -2.33
CA GLY A 226 11.48 10.99 -3.30
C GLY A 226 11.59 11.62 -4.69
N ASN A 227 10.46 11.97 -5.30
CA ASN A 227 10.41 12.67 -6.60
C ASN A 227 10.44 14.19 -6.41
N ALA A 228 10.95 14.94 -7.40
CA ALA A 228 10.77 16.39 -7.40
C ALA A 228 9.29 16.78 -7.63
N VAL A 229 8.61 16.06 -8.53
CA VAL A 229 7.19 16.26 -8.84
C VAL A 229 6.47 14.92 -8.99
N VAL A 230 5.32 14.76 -8.33
CA VAL A 230 4.40 13.62 -8.52
C VAL A 230 3.02 14.10 -8.95
N ILE A 231 2.47 13.46 -9.98
CA ILE A 231 1.13 13.75 -10.48
C ILE A 231 0.36 12.43 -10.62
N SER A 232 -0.76 12.30 -9.90
CA SER A 232 -1.61 11.09 -9.88
C SER A 232 -3.08 11.49 -9.96
N ALA A 233 -3.83 10.87 -10.88
CA ALA A 233 -5.26 11.14 -11.09
C ALA A 233 -5.60 12.66 -11.18
N ALA A 234 -4.69 13.43 -11.79
CA ALA A 234 -4.72 14.89 -11.81
C ALA A 234 -4.08 15.45 -13.09
N GLY A 235 -4.06 16.77 -13.23
CA GLY A 235 -3.35 17.44 -14.30
C GLY A 235 -2.49 18.60 -13.77
N GLY A 236 -2.45 19.69 -14.54
CA GLY A 236 -1.66 20.87 -14.20
C GLY A 236 -0.62 21.19 -15.25
N GLN A 237 -0.09 22.40 -15.19
CA GLN A 237 0.86 22.94 -16.14
C GLN A 237 2.15 23.34 -15.42
N PHE A 238 3.29 22.94 -15.98
CA PHE A 238 4.62 23.24 -15.50
C PHE A 238 5.38 23.95 -16.62
N GLU A 239 5.81 25.19 -16.38
CA GLU A 239 6.46 26.02 -17.39
C GLU A 239 7.80 26.55 -16.88
N ARG A 240 8.89 26.27 -17.61
CA ARG A 240 10.23 26.80 -17.30
C ARG A 240 10.67 26.51 -15.85
N CYS A 241 10.33 25.33 -15.35
CA CYS A 241 10.75 24.88 -14.02
C CYS A 241 12.11 24.17 -14.08
N ASP A 242 12.90 24.31 -13.02
CA ASP A 242 14.19 23.62 -12.84
C ASP A 242 14.05 22.55 -11.75
N LEU A 243 14.17 21.28 -12.14
CA LEU A 243 14.01 20.14 -11.25
C LEU A 243 15.35 19.39 -11.19
N SER A 244 15.95 19.30 -10.01
CA SER A 244 17.26 18.66 -9.86
C SER A 244 17.40 17.84 -8.58
N ARG A 245 18.34 16.90 -8.56
CA ARG A 245 18.75 16.13 -7.36
C ARG A 245 17.57 15.45 -6.65
N SER A 246 17.25 14.23 -7.06
CA SER A 246 16.23 13.39 -6.41
C SER A 246 16.68 11.93 -6.28
N GLN A 247 16.18 11.20 -5.26
CA GLN A 247 16.48 9.76 -5.10
C GLN A 247 15.57 8.86 -5.94
N LEU A 248 14.38 9.34 -6.30
CA LEU A 248 13.49 8.72 -7.29
C LEU A 248 13.51 9.56 -8.58
N PRO A 249 12.79 9.17 -9.65
CA PRO A 249 12.72 9.99 -10.86
C PRO A 249 12.28 11.44 -10.55
N LEU A 250 12.80 12.43 -11.26
CA LEU A 250 12.43 13.83 -11.00
C LEU A 250 10.92 14.05 -11.16
N VAL A 251 10.33 13.56 -12.25
CA VAL A 251 8.90 13.67 -12.53
C VAL A 251 8.27 12.29 -12.65
N GLY A 252 7.30 11.99 -11.78
CA GLY A 252 6.46 10.80 -11.85
C GLY A 252 5.02 11.13 -12.21
N VAL A 253 4.50 10.54 -13.30
CA VAL A 253 3.12 10.74 -13.77
C VAL A 253 2.39 9.39 -13.85
N ARG A 254 1.28 9.25 -13.13
CA ARG A 254 0.57 7.97 -12.95
C ARG A 254 -0.95 8.11 -12.85
N ASP A 255 -1.63 6.96 -12.79
CA ASP A 255 -3.06 6.83 -12.48
C ASP A 255 -3.96 7.66 -13.42
N GLY A 256 -3.70 7.60 -14.72
CA GLY A 256 -4.46 8.33 -15.73
C GLY A 256 -4.22 9.84 -15.77
N ALA A 257 -3.22 10.36 -15.04
CA ALA A 257 -2.88 11.77 -15.05
C ALA A 257 -2.50 12.29 -16.45
N LYS A 258 -2.77 13.58 -16.71
CA LYS A 258 -2.51 14.24 -18.00
C LYS A 258 -1.96 15.66 -17.83
N PRO A 259 -0.72 15.81 -17.34
CA PRO A 259 -0.10 17.12 -17.15
C PRO A 259 0.46 17.70 -18.45
N THR A 260 0.82 18.98 -18.39
CA THR A 260 1.56 19.69 -19.45
C THR A 260 2.87 20.24 -18.90
N PHE A 261 4.01 19.87 -19.50
CA PHE A 261 5.32 20.44 -19.18
C PHE A 261 5.87 21.18 -20.40
N ILE A 262 6.39 22.39 -20.20
CA ILE A 262 6.88 23.28 -21.26
C ILE A 262 8.21 23.90 -20.83
N GLY A 263 9.29 23.65 -21.57
CA GLY A 263 10.57 24.33 -21.36
C GLY A 263 11.23 24.04 -20.01
N CYS A 264 10.89 22.93 -19.35
CA CYS A 264 11.47 22.58 -18.05
C CYS A 264 12.84 21.92 -18.19
N ARG A 265 13.70 22.14 -17.20
CA ARG A 265 15.02 21.51 -17.06
C ARG A 265 14.99 20.44 -15.99
N LEU A 266 15.57 19.29 -16.29
CA LEU A 266 15.58 18.12 -15.43
C LEU A 266 17.01 17.57 -15.36
N SER A 267 17.64 17.60 -14.19
CA SER A 267 19.05 17.23 -14.06
C SER A 267 19.42 16.48 -12.77
N GLU A 268 20.55 15.77 -12.80
CA GLU A 268 21.16 15.17 -11.62
C GLU A 268 20.27 14.18 -10.82
N ALA A 269 19.64 13.24 -11.52
CA ALA A 269 18.84 12.17 -10.91
C ALA A 269 19.07 10.83 -11.61
N ASP A 270 18.48 9.76 -11.08
CA ASP A 270 18.54 8.44 -11.71
C ASP A 270 17.68 8.35 -12.98
N ALA A 271 16.57 9.07 -13.01
CA ALA A 271 15.73 9.26 -14.19
C ALA A 271 15.05 10.63 -14.13
N ALA A 272 14.74 11.21 -15.29
CA ALA A 272 14.12 12.53 -15.37
C ALA A 272 12.59 12.44 -15.36
N LEU A 273 12.02 11.59 -16.21
CA LEU A 273 10.58 11.50 -16.42
C LEU A 273 10.13 10.05 -16.51
N VAL A 274 9.16 9.67 -15.68
CA VAL A 274 8.48 8.38 -15.76
C VAL A 274 6.97 8.59 -15.92
N VAL A 275 6.42 8.07 -17.01
CA VAL A 275 4.97 8.09 -17.33
C VAL A 275 4.44 6.66 -17.30
N LYS A 276 3.54 6.34 -16.37
CA LYS A 276 3.03 4.98 -16.15
C LYS A 276 1.50 4.96 -16.09
N GLU A 277 0.86 4.21 -16.99
CA GLU A 277 -0.61 4.20 -17.15
C GLU A 277 -1.20 5.63 -17.20
N ALA A 278 -0.53 6.53 -17.91
CA ALA A 278 -0.84 7.95 -17.92
C ALA A 278 -0.57 8.60 -19.29
N GLY A 279 -0.94 9.88 -19.43
CA GLY A 279 -0.69 10.67 -20.63
C GLY A 279 -0.08 12.01 -20.29
N GLY A 280 -0.26 12.99 -21.18
CA GLY A 280 0.23 14.34 -21.00
C GLY A 280 1.01 14.85 -22.21
N THR A 281 1.40 16.12 -22.13
CA THR A 281 2.17 16.81 -23.17
C THR A 281 3.47 17.34 -22.58
N TYR A 282 4.58 17.04 -23.23
CA TYR A 282 5.92 17.37 -22.75
C TYR A 282 6.66 18.06 -23.91
N THR A 283 6.83 19.37 -23.81
CA THR A 283 7.34 20.22 -24.88
C THR A 283 8.63 20.89 -24.44
N ASP A 284 9.66 20.83 -25.29
CA ASP A 284 10.94 21.51 -25.10
C ASP A 284 11.61 21.19 -23.75
N LEU A 285 11.50 19.93 -23.29
CA LEU A 285 12.18 19.51 -22.06
C LEU A 285 13.67 19.33 -22.31
N ILE A 286 14.47 19.80 -21.35
CA ILE A 286 15.92 19.67 -21.36
C ILE A 286 16.29 18.72 -20.22
N VAL A 287 16.73 17.51 -20.57
CA VAL A 287 17.15 16.47 -19.64
C VAL A 287 18.67 16.32 -19.73
N THR A 288 19.39 16.54 -18.63
CA THR A 288 20.86 16.47 -18.62
C THR A 288 21.41 15.74 -17.40
N ASP A 289 22.54 15.05 -17.55
CA ASP A 289 23.30 14.47 -16.43
C ASP A 289 22.50 13.44 -15.60
N MET A 290 21.87 12.48 -16.28
CA MET A 290 21.17 11.37 -15.64
C MET A 290 22.15 10.28 -15.25
N ARG A 291 22.23 9.97 -13.95
CA ARG A 291 23.28 9.11 -13.36
C ARG A 291 22.86 7.65 -13.20
N GLY A 292 21.56 7.36 -13.29
CA GLY A 292 21.00 6.03 -13.11
C GLY A 292 21.18 5.14 -14.34
N THR A 293 21.17 3.83 -14.13
CA THR A 293 21.19 2.82 -15.22
C THR A 293 19.83 2.66 -15.92
N PHE A 294 18.78 3.30 -15.37
CA PHE A 294 17.46 3.38 -15.97
C PHE A 294 17.44 4.34 -17.17
N ALA A 295 16.33 4.34 -17.91
CA ALA A 295 16.16 5.30 -18.98
C ALA A 295 15.97 6.72 -18.42
N ALA A 296 16.56 7.72 -19.05
CA ALA A 296 16.38 9.12 -18.66
C ALA A 296 14.91 9.55 -18.79
N VAL A 297 14.23 9.11 -19.85
CA VAL A 297 12.77 9.22 -20.02
C VAL A 297 12.18 7.83 -20.21
N GLU A 298 11.24 7.45 -19.34
CA GLU A 298 10.58 6.15 -19.38
C GLU A 298 9.06 6.28 -19.51
N VAL A 299 8.49 5.53 -20.46
CA VAL A 299 7.04 5.46 -20.69
C VAL A 299 6.62 4.01 -20.63
N ILE A 300 5.71 3.67 -19.71
CA ILE A 300 5.39 2.29 -19.33
C ILE A 300 3.88 2.06 -19.32
N GLY A 301 3.48 0.83 -19.65
CA GLY A 301 2.08 0.40 -19.64
C GLY A 301 1.30 1.07 -20.77
N ASN A 302 -0.03 1.14 -20.66
CA ASN A 302 -0.88 1.69 -21.73
C ASN A 302 -0.83 3.23 -21.84
N SER A 303 0.32 3.82 -21.53
CA SER A 303 0.57 5.26 -21.57
C SER A 303 0.60 5.79 -23.00
N GLN A 304 0.06 7.00 -23.18
CA GLN A 304 -0.07 7.67 -24.49
C GLN A 304 0.36 9.15 -24.41
N PRO A 305 1.62 9.46 -24.10
CA PRO A 305 2.09 10.83 -24.01
C PRO A 305 2.40 11.45 -25.38
N THR A 306 2.49 12.78 -25.41
CA THR A 306 3.06 13.52 -26.54
C THR A 306 4.36 14.19 -26.10
N LEU A 307 5.47 13.82 -26.71
CA LEU A 307 6.79 14.42 -26.50
C LEU A 307 7.17 15.22 -27.74
N ALA A 308 7.44 16.51 -27.58
CA ALA A 308 7.82 17.41 -28.66
C ALA A 308 9.07 18.21 -28.26
N GLY A 309 10.15 18.16 -29.05
CA GLY A 309 11.36 18.93 -28.75
C GLY A 309 12.10 18.50 -27.47
N VAL A 310 11.84 17.29 -26.96
CA VAL A 310 12.53 16.78 -25.76
C VAL A 310 13.98 16.43 -26.10
N SER A 311 14.91 17.06 -25.40
CA SER A 311 16.35 16.84 -25.52
C SER A 311 16.89 16.08 -24.31
N VAL A 312 17.59 14.98 -24.56
CA VAL A 312 18.29 14.18 -23.54
C VAL A 312 19.79 14.21 -23.84
N GLU A 313 20.59 14.66 -22.88
CA GLU A 313 22.05 14.74 -22.97
C GLU A 313 22.71 14.04 -21.77
N ARG A 314 23.76 13.24 -22.00
CA ARG A 314 24.55 12.57 -20.95
C ARG A 314 23.68 11.70 -20.02
N ALA A 315 23.18 10.58 -20.57
CA ALA A 315 22.40 9.60 -19.84
C ALA A 315 23.21 8.31 -19.57
N ALA A 316 23.29 7.88 -18.32
CA ALA A 316 24.00 6.65 -17.93
C ALA A 316 23.26 5.34 -18.28
N GLY A 317 22.02 5.42 -18.78
CA GLY A 317 21.25 4.32 -19.36
C GLY A 317 20.74 4.63 -20.77
N ASP A 318 19.50 4.21 -21.08
CA ASP A 318 18.85 4.59 -22.33
C ASP A 318 18.41 6.07 -22.29
N GLY A 319 18.36 6.75 -23.43
CA GLY A 319 17.81 8.10 -23.50
C GLY A 319 16.30 8.12 -23.29
N ILE A 320 15.56 7.47 -24.19
CA ILE A 320 14.10 7.32 -24.10
C ILE A 320 13.74 5.83 -24.21
N SER A 321 12.99 5.29 -23.25
CA SER A 321 12.53 3.90 -23.26
C SER A 321 11.00 3.81 -23.20
N LEU A 322 10.41 3.05 -24.12
CA LEU A 322 8.97 2.85 -24.28
C LEU A 322 8.65 1.36 -24.08
N GLN A 323 7.83 1.04 -23.08
CA GLN A 323 7.52 -0.34 -22.66
C GLN A 323 6.00 -0.57 -22.60
N GLY A 324 5.45 -1.27 -23.60
CA GLY A 324 4.00 -1.49 -23.72
C GLY A 324 3.20 -0.22 -23.99
N ALA A 325 3.87 0.84 -24.43
CA ALA A 325 3.32 2.20 -24.50
C ALA A 325 3.10 2.68 -25.94
N GLY A 326 2.33 3.74 -26.08
CA GLY A 326 2.15 4.46 -27.34
C GLY A 326 2.61 5.90 -27.29
N GLY A 327 2.00 6.74 -28.13
CA GLY A 327 2.22 8.17 -28.16
C GLY A 327 2.99 8.69 -29.38
N LYS A 328 3.21 10.00 -29.38
CA LYS A 328 3.87 10.75 -30.46
C LYS A 328 5.13 11.41 -29.93
N TYR A 329 6.23 11.23 -30.66
CA TYR A 329 7.57 11.69 -30.29
C TYR A 329 8.13 12.49 -31.47
N THR A 330 8.13 13.82 -31.36
CA THR A 330 8.45 14.71 -32.49
C THR A 330 9.63 15.62 -32.17
N GLY A 331 10.67 15.62 -32.99
CA GLY A 331 11.81 16.50 -32.80
C GLY A 331 12.62 16.19 -31.54
N CYS A 332 12.56 14.96 -31.02
CA CYS A 332 13.32 14.57 -29.83
C CYS A 332 14.80 14.37 -30.18
N THR A 333 15.69 14.87 -29.33
CA THR A 333 17.14 14.72 -29.50
C THR A 333 17.72 13.88 -28.37
N VAL A 334 18.60 12.93 -28.70
CA VAL A 334 19.31 12.13 -27.70
C VAL A 334 20.80 12.10 -28.02
N GLU A 335 21.61 12.48 -27.05
CA GLU A 335 23.05 12.64 -27.18
C GLU A 335 23.78 12.09 -25.95
N ASP A 336 24.87 11.35 -26.19
CA ASP A 336 25.72 10.79 -25.12
C ASP A 336 24.98 9.88 -24.13
N ALA A 337 24.09 9.01 -24.64
CA ALA A 337 23.47 7.95 -23.85
C ALA A 337 24.32 6.66 -23.90
N THR A 338 24.70 6.09 -22.75
CA THR A 338 25.50 4.84 -22.73
C THR A 338 24.73 3.66 -23.33
N GLY A 339 23.40 3.65 -23.19
CA GLY A 339 22.48 2.65 -23.73
C GLY A 339 21.98 2.99 -25.14
N ASN A 340 20.70 2.72 -25.38
CA ASN A 340 20.02 3.05 -26.62
C ASN A 340 19.58 4.52 -26.58
N GLY A 341 19.66 5.23 -27.70
CA GLY A 341 19.08 6.56 -27.81
C GLY A 341 17.57 6.51 -27.61
N ILE A 342 16.88 5.68 -28.40
CA ILE A 342 15.46 5.34 -28.19
C ILE A 342 15.29 3.82 -28.19
N ARG A 343 14.67 3.27 -27.14
CA ARG A 343 14.31 1.86 -26.98
C ARG A 343 12.80 1.68 -27.01
N ILE A 344 12.29 0.79 -27.88
CA ILE A 344 10.85 0.54 -28.10
C ILE A 344 10.58 -0.95 -27.92
N ILE A 345 9.93 -1.35 -26.82
CA ILE A 345 9.79 -2.77 -26.44
C ILE A 345 8.38 -3.12 -25.93
N GLN A 346 8.15 -4.41 -25.69
CA GLN A 346 6.94 -4.96 -25.05
C GLN A 346 5.62 -4.62 -25.77
N ASN A 347 5.56 -4.76 -27.09
CA ASN A 347 4.36 -4.48 -27.90
C ASN A 347 3.96 -2.99 -27.95
N SER A 348 4.94 -2.09 -27.84
CA SER A 348 4.70 -0.65 -27.98
C SER A 348 4.21 -0.29 -29.40
N GLN A 349 3.43 0.79 -29.52
CA GLN A 349 2.91 1.30 -30.79
C GLN A 349 3.08 2.82 -30.88
N VAL A 350 4.09 3.28 -31.60
CA VAL A 350 4.55 4.68 -31.48
C VAL A 350 4.79 5.36 -32.83
N THR A 351 4.64 6.68 -32.86
CA THR A 351 5.08 7.51 -33.99
C THR A 351 6.27 8.37 -33.56
N VAL A 352 7.41 8.20 -34.21
CA VAL A 352 8.62 8.98 -33.98
C VAL A 352 8.93 9.77 -35.24
N THR A 353 8.98 11.09 -35.14
CA THR A 353 9.16 11.99 -36.29
C THR A 353 10.28 12.98 -36.02
N LYS A 354 11.20 13.14 -36.97
CA LYS A 354 12.32 14.09 -36.87
C LYS A 354 13.19 13.92 -35.61
N ALA A 355 13.37 12.70 -35.12
CA ALA A 355 14.28 12.46 -34.00
C ALA A 355 15.75 12.55 -34.47
N GLU A 356 16.63 13.13 -33.66
CA GLU A 356 18.08 13.15 -33.90
C GLU A 356 18.82 12.43 -32.78
N ILE A 357 19.59 11.39 -33.11
CA ILE A 357 20.25 10.53 -32.13
C ILE A 357 21.72 10.38 -32.49
N ARG A 358 22.61 10.71 -31.54
CA ARG A 358 24.06 10.65 -31.74
C ARG A 358 24.83 10.23 -30.49
N ARG A 359 26.01 9.65 -30.71
CA ARG A 359 26.93 9.21 -29.66
C ARG A 359 26.27 8.37 -28.57
N CYS A 360 25.29 7.55 -28.96
CA CYS A 360 24.65 6.59 -28.10
C CYS A 360 25.25 5.19 -28.29
N GLY A 361 25.02 4.27 -27.35
CA GLY A 361 25.37 2.85 -27.53
C GLY A 361 24.70 2.22 -28.75
N THR A 362 23.39 2.34 -28.89
CA THR A 362 22.65 2.05 -30.15
C THR A 362 21.73 3.23 -30.43
N GLY A 363 21.52 3.59 -31.69
CA GLY A 363 20.66 4.72 -32.02
C GLY A 363 19.18 4.49 -31.65
N ILE A 364 18.46 3.72 -32.46
CA ILE A 364 17.08 3.30 -32.19
C ILE A 364 17.04 1.78 -32.15
N ARG A 365 16.51 1.21 -31.07
CA ARG A 365 16.27 -0.22 -30.95
C ARG A 365 14.79 -0.51 -30.73
N LEU A 366 14.24 -1.35 -31.59
CA LEU A 366 12.87 -1.82 -31.50
C LEU A 366 12.86 -3.34 -31.31
N ASP A 367 12.12 -3.83 -30.32
CA ASP A 367 11.89 -5.27 -30.07
C ASP A 367 10.40 -5.58 -29.92
N ASN A 368 9.89 -6.51 -30.75
CA ASN A 368 8.52 -7.02 -30.69
C ASN A 368 7.46 -5.91 -30.54
N SER A 369 7.56 -4.89 -31.39
CA SER A 369 6.75 -3.66 -31.32
C SER A 369 6.43 -3.12 -32.72
N SER A 370 5.56 -2.10 -32.78
CA SER A 370 5.21 -1.39 -34.01
C SER A 370 5.65 0.08 -33.91
N ALA A 371 6.15 0.64 -35.01
CA ALA A 371 6.56 2.04 -35.03
C ALA A 371 6.49 2.66 -36.43
N GLU A 372 6.05 3.91 -36.50
CA GLU A 372 6.25 4.77 -37.66
C GLU A 372 7.41 5.72 -37.36
N LEU A 373 8.56 5.50 -38.02
CA LEU A 373 9.73 6.35 -37.93
C LEU A 373 9.81 7.20 -39.19
N SER A 374 9.69 8.52 -39.06
CA SER A 374 9.73 9.43 -40.20
C SER A 374 10.75 10.56 -40.03
N ARG A 375 11.60 10.78 -41.05
CA ARG A 375 12.62 11.84 -41.08
C ARG A 375 13.59 11.81 -39.88
N CYS A 376 13.84 10.64 -39.29
CA CYS A 376 14.77 10.51 -38.17
C CYS A 376 16.23 10.48 -38.68
N VAL A 377 17.14 11.10 -37.93
CA VAL A 377 18.59 11.15 -38.20
C VAL A 377 19.32 10.41 -37.09
N VAL A 378 19.99 9.31 -37.43
CA VAL A 378 20.67 8.43 -36.47
C VAL A 378 22.12 8.27 -36.88
N ARG A 379 23.02 8.97 -36.20
CA ARG A 379 24.41 9.08 -36.67
C ARG A 379 25.43 9.09 -35.56
N ASP A 380 26.66 8.73 -35.88
CA ASP A 380 27.80 8.89 -34.97
C ASP A 380 27.61 8.12 -33.64
N ASN A 381 26.82 7.03 -33.63
CA ASN A 381 26.60 6.16 -32.47
C ASN A 381 27.72 5.12 -32.32
N HIS A 382 28.01 4.70 -31.10
CA HIS A 382 29.08 3.74 -30.80
C HIS A 382 28.81 2.34 -31.36
N GLY A 383 27.57 1.89 -31.33
CA GLY A 383 27.11 0.62 -31.90
C GLY A 383 26.26 0.82 -33.15
N ASP A 384 25.17 0.05 -33.27
CA ASP A 384 24.31 0.10 -34.45
C ASP A 384 23.48 1.39 -34.52
N GLY A 385 23.07 1.77 -35.72
CA GLY A 385 22.16 2.89 -35.96
C GLY A 385 20.72 2.54 -35.58
N ILE A 386 20.00 1.87 -36.48
CA ILE A 386 18.62 1.41 -36.23
C ILE A 386 18.59 -0.12 -36.20
N VAL A 387 18.07 -0.71 -35.13
CA VAL A 387 17.96 -2.15 -34.91
C VAL A 387 16.50 -2.56 -34.80
N LEU A 388 16.04 -3.39 -35.72
CA LEU A 388 14.69 -3.97 -35.70
C LEU A 388 14.76 -5.45 -35.32
N ALA A 389 14.33 -5.78 -34.10
CA ALA A 389 14.19 -7.14 -33.60
C ALA A 389 12.71 -7.53 -33.55
N LYS A 390 12.33 -8.59 -34.27
CA LYS A 390 10.93 -9.08 -34.32
C LYS A 390 9.90 -7.96 -34.62
N PRO A 391 10.10 -7.14 -35.67
CA PRO A 391 9.17 -6.06 -35.99
C PRO A 391 7.78 -6.61 -36.34
N ARG A 392 6.72 -5.86 -36.02
CA ARG A 392 5.34 -6.23 -36.37
C ARG A 392 4.81 -5.42 -37.54
N ASP A 393 4.61 -4.12 -37.32
CA ASP A 393 4.31 -3.14 -38.37
C ASP A 393 5.22 -1.94 -38.17
N VAL A 394 6.31 -1.89 -38.95
CA VAL A 394 7.30 -0.83 -38.86
C VAL A 394 7.40 -0.12 -40.19
N VAL A 395 7.18 1.20 -40.18
CA VAL A 395 7.35 2.06 -41.35
C VAL A 395 8.58 2.95 -41.14
N LEU A 396 9.49 2.92 -42.10
CA LEU A 396 10.64 3.82 -42.18
C LEU A 396 10.45 4.79 -43.35
N ASP A 397 10.08 6.04 -43.08
CA ASP A 397 9.91 7.09 -44.09
C ASP A 397 11.05 8.12 -44.03
N ARG A 398 11.87 8.20 -45.08
CA ARG A 398 12.93 9.23 -45.20
C ARG A 398 13.88 9.30 -43.97
N CYS A 399 14.19 8.17 -43.34
CA CYS A 399 15.17 8.12 -42.25
C CYS A 399 16.60 8.10 -42.81
N ASP A 400 17.52 8.78 -42.12
CA ASP A 400 18.94 8.79 -42.44
C ASP A 400 19.71 8.15 -41.29
N SER A 401 20.40 7.04 -41.56
CA SER A 401 21.24 6.36 -40.59
C SER A 401 22.64 6.16 -41.17
N ASN A 402 23.63 6.83 -40.60
CA ASN A 402 24.99 6.86 -41.16
C ASN A 402 26.08 7.07 -40.10
N ARG A 403 27.33 6.75 -40.43
CA ARG A 403 28.51 6.96 -39.54
C ARG A 403 28.37 6.33 -38.15
N ASN A 404 27.59 5.27 -37.99
CA ASN A 404 27.51 4.51 -36.74
C ASN A 404 28.65 3.46 -36.69
N GLY A 405 29.11 3.10 -35.49
CA GLY A 405 30.19 2.12 -35.30
C GLY A 405 29.79 0.69 -35.69
N GLY A 406 28.49 0.39 -35.66
CA GLY A 406 27.88 -0.85 -36.12
C GLY A 406 27.12 -0.71 -37.45
N ALA A 407 26.17 -1.60 -37.68
CA ALA A 407 25.31 -1.54 -38.85
C ALA A 407 24.37 -0.34 -38.75
N ASN A 408 24.27 0.45 -39.84
CA ASN A 408 23.36 1.59 -39.89
C ASN A 408 21.88 1.18 -39.80
N LEU A 409 21.53 0.00 -40.32
CA LEU A 409 20.17 -0.54 -40.22
C LEU A 409 20.20 -2.07 -40.23
N ARG A 410 19.66 -2.70 -39.18
CA ARG A 410 19.48 -4.17 -39.06
C ARG A 410 18.00 -4.56 -39.07
N GLY A 411 17.70 -5.72 -39.65
CA GLY A 411 16.36 -6.31 -39.63
C GLY A 411 15.39 -5.65 -40.62
N ALA A 412 15.91 -5.09 -41.71
CA ALA A 412 15.13 -4.38 -42.71
C ALA A 412 14.38 -5.28 -43.68
N GLU A 413 14.96 -6.45 -43.90
CA GLU A 413 14.48 -7.56 -44.70
C GLU A 413 13.41 -8.39 -43.98
N LEU A 414 13.17 -8.11 -42.69
CA LEU A 414 12.20 -8.85 -41.89
C LEU A 414 10.77 -8.53 -42.33
N PRO A 415 9.86 -9.52 -42.28
CA PRO A 415 8.44 -9.31 -42.54
C PRO A 415 7.85 -8.21 -41.64
N GLY A 416 6.93 -7.40 -42.19
CA GLY A 416 6.29 -6.31 -41.44
C GLY A 416 7.07 -4.99 -41.44
N VAL A 417 8.22 -4.92 -42.10
CA VAL A 417 8.99 -3.68 -42.30
C VAL A 417 8.72 -3.09 -43.68
N ARG A 418 8.31 -1.81 -43.74
CA ARG A 418 8.09 -1.06 -44.98
C ARG A 418 9.01 0.15 -45.02
N ARG A 419 9.73 0.31 -46.13
CA ARG A 419 10.59 1.47 -46.38
C ARG A 419 9.97 2.35 -47.45
N THR A 420 9.80 3.63 -47.15
CA THR A 420 9.19 4.63 -48.03
C THR A 420 10.09 5.86 -48.12
N GLY A 421 10.15 6.50 -49.28
CA GLY A 421 11.08 7.61 -49.53
C GLY A 421 12.56 7.19 -49.58
N ALA A 422 13.44 8.12 -49.95
CA ALA A 422 14.89 7.89 -50.09
C ALA A 422 15.59 7.72 -48.72
N THR A 423 15.41 6.57 -48.08
CA THR A 423 16.15 6.16 -46.87
C THR A 423 17.61 5.89 -47.26
N VAL A 424 18.55 6.67 -46.75
CA VAL A 424 19.98 6.56 -47.08
C VAL A 424 20.67 5.61 -46.10
N VAL A 425 21.16 4.47 -46.60
CA VAL A 425 22.00 3.53 -45.85
C VAL A 425 23.36 3.49 -46.54
N LYS A 426 24.34 4.23 -46.02
CA LYS A 426 25.73 4.14 -46.51
C LYS A 426 26.45 2.94 -45.87
N PRO A 427 27.47 2.35 -46.53
CA PRO A 427 28.32 1.33 -45.91
C PRO A 427 29.00 1.88 -44.63
N PRO A 428 29.32 1.02 -43.65
CA PRO A 428 30.05 1.44 -42.44
C PRO A 428 31.39 2.09 -42.82
N VAL A 429 31.69 3.24 -42.22
CA VAL A 429 33.02 3.86 -42.33
C VAL A 429 33.95 3.04 -41.44
N ALA A 430 35.11 2.64 -41.96
CA ALA A 430 36.14 1.95 -41.18
C ALA A 430 36.41 2.73 -39.87
N PRO A 431 36.63 2.05 -38.73
CA PRO A 431 36.84 2.73 -37.47
C PRO A 431 38.03 3.68 -37.61
N ALA A 432 37.80 4.98 -37.41
CA ALA A 432 38.89 5.91 -37.22
C ALA A 432 39.63 5.50 -35.94
N PRO A 433 40.98 5.50 -35.93
CA PRO A 433 41.71 5.29 -34.70
C PRO A 433 41.28 6.35 -33.70
N THR A 434 40.84 5.91 -32.53
CA THR A 434 40.44 6.77 -31.42
C THR A 434 41.56 7.78 -31.15
N PRO A 435 41.33 9.10 -31.22
CA PRO A 435 42.25 10.05 -30.61
C PRO A 435 42.27 9.76 -29.12
N ALA A 436 43.46 9.64 -28.55
CA ALA A 436 43.64 9.60 -27.10
C ALA A 436 43.01 10.88 -26.51
N MET A 437 41.79 10.75 -25.96
CA MET A 437 41.15 11.85 -25.27
C MET A 437 41.73 11.89 -23.85
N VAL A 438 42.33 13.03 -23.58
CA VAL A 438 43.03 13.43 -22.35
C VAL A 438 42.18 13.10 -21.12
N ALA A 439 42.81 12.41 -20.17
CA ALA A 439 42.31 12.24 -18.83
C ALA A 439 42.05 13.62 -18.21
N ALA A 440 40.79 13.92 -17.87
CA ALA A 440 40.52 14.89 -16.83
C ALA A 440 41.02 14.29 -15.51
N ASP A 441 41.80 15.09 -14.77
CA ASP A 441 42.50 14.65 -13.57
C ASP A 441 41.59 13.93 -12.56
N PRO A 442 42.07 12.87 -11.93
CA PRO A 442 41.37 12.24 -10.83
C PRO A 442 41.41 13.16 -9.59
N PRO A 443 40.35 13.22 -8.76
CA PRO A 443 40.51 13.66 -7.38
C PRO A 443 41.58 12.77 -6.70
N PRO A 444 42.42 13.33 -5.82
CA PRO A 444 43.74 12.80 -5.53
C PRO A 444 43.72 11.40 -4.92
N ARG A 445 44.63 10.56 -5.44
CA ARG A 445 44.93 9.22 -4.95
C ARG A 445 45.69 9.29 -3.63
N HIS A 446 45.32 8.46 -2.65
CA HIS A 446 46.29 7.91 -1.70
C HIS A 446 46.50 6.41 -1.92
N GLY A 447 47.73 6.08 -2.32
CA GLY A 447 48.40 4.83 -1.95
C GLY A 447 48.17 3.62 -2.86
N ARG A 448 49.06 3.46 -3.84
CA ARG A 448 49.29 2.20 -4.60
C ARG A 448 49.55 1.03 -3.64
N ARG A 449 49.01 -0.14 -3.96
CA ARG A 449 49.77 -1.39 -3.87
C ARG A 449 49.76 -2.05 -5.25
N GLU A 450 50.97 -2.37 -5.69
CA GLU A 450 51.32 -3.00 -6.96
C GLU A 450 50.96 -4.49 -6.97
N ASP A 451 50.78 -4.98 -8.18
CA ASP A 451 50.82 -6.38 -8.64
C ASP A 451 49.78 -7.35 -8.09
N ALA A 452 48.60 -7.34 -8.72
CA ALA A 452 47.86 -8.56 -8.97
C ALA A 452 47.47 -8.60 -10.46
N GLN A 453 47.79 -9.71 -11.12
CA GLN A 453 47.36 -10.03 -12.49
C GLN A 453 45.87 -9.74 -12.70
N PRO A 454 45.42 -9.41 -13.94
CA PRO A 454 44.01 -9.22 -14.21
C PRO A 454 43.24 -10.44 -13.72
N PRO A 455 42.11 -10.28 -12.98
CA PRO A 455 41.32 -11.43 -12.61
C PRO A 455 40.87 -12.09 -13.90
N ALA A 456 41.26 -13.36 -14.06
CA ALA A 456 40.70 -14.26 -15.04
C ALA A 456 39.17 -14.15 -15.04
N GLU A 457 38.57 -14.38 -16.21
CA GLU A 457 37.12 -14.58 -16.38
C GLU A 457 36.53 -15.23 -15.13
N ILE A 458 35.69 -14.49 -14.41
CA ILE A 458 35.03 -15.05 -13.22
C ILE A 458 33.97 -16.00 -13.73
N VAL A 459 34.35 -17.27 -13.81
CA VAL A 459 33.45 -18.41 -14.01
C VAL A 459 32.35 -18.32 -12.95
N GLU A 460 31.08 -18.16 -13.36
CA GLU A 460 29.87 -18.23 -12.51
C GLU A 460 29.65 -19.62 -11.84
N GLY A 461 30.66 -20.48 -11.78
CA GLY A 461 30.47 -21.93 -11.78
C GLY A 461 30.82 -22.72 -10.53
N SER A 462 30.85 -22.15 -9.32
CA SER A 462 31.27 -22.94 -8.14
C SER A 462 30.34 -22.92 -6.92
N SER A 463 29.23 -22.17 -6.93
CA SER A 463 28.19 -22.30 -5.88
C SER A 463 27.01 -23.12 -6.41
N PRO A 464 26.76 -24.32 -5.85
CA PRO A 464 25.57 -25.10 -6.16
C PRO A 464 24.28 -24.33 -5.91
N ALA A 465 24.24 -23.47 -4.88
CA ALA A 465 23.06 -22.68 -4.54
C ALA A 465 22.80 -21.54 -5.55
N VAL A 466 23.84 -20.92 -6.12
CA VAL A 466 23.69 -19.94 -7.21
C VAL A 466 23.22 -20.61 -8.50
N ALA A 467 23.72 -21.81 -8.81
CA ALA A 467 23.22 -22.61 -9.94
C ALA A 467 21.74 -22.98 -9.76
N GLU A 468 21.34 -23.39 -8.56
CA GLU A 468 19.95 -23.71 -8.21
C GLU A 468 19.03 -22.47 -8.30
N LEU A 469 19.50 -21.30 -7.86
CA LEU A 469 18.80 -20.02 -8.03
C LEU A 469 18.62 -19.67 -9.52
N ASN A 470 19.67 -19.81 -10.32
CA ASN A 470 19.61 -19.55 -11.76
C ASN A 470 18.63 -20.51 -12.47
N ALA A 471 18.55 -21.76 -12.01
CA ALA A 471 17.65 -22.80 -12.52
C ALA A 471 16.18 -22.67 -12.07
N LEU A 472 15.84 -21.70 -11.21
CA LEU A 472 14.43 -21.36 -10.96
C LEU A 472 13.80 -20.78 -12.23
N VAL A 473 12.52 -21.06 -12.48
CA VAL A 473 11.80 -20.50 -13.63
C VAL A 473 11.40 -19.05 -13.33
N GLY A 474 11.60 -18.13 -14.28
CA GLY A 474 11.20 -16.73 -14.13
C GLY A 474 12.03 -15.94 -13.11
N LEU A 475 11.38 -15.01 -12.39
CA LEU A 475 11.95 -14.20 -11.30
C LEU A 475 13.21 -13.38 -11.70
N ALA A 476 13.27 -12.87 -12.93
CA ALA A 476 14.46 -12.17 -13.44
C ALA A 476 14.88 -10.99 -12.56
N SER A 477 13.93 -10.17 -12.11
CA SER A 477 14.19 -9.05 -11.19
C SER A 477 14.75 -9.51 -9.84
N VAL A 478 14.17 -10.54 -9.24
CA VAL A 478 14.62 -11.11 -7.96
C VAL A 478 16.02 -11.70 -8.07
N LYS A 479 16.31 -12.41 -9.16
CA LYS A 479 17.64 -12.97 -9.41
C LYS A 479 18.69 -11.87 -9.53
N GLU A 480 18.36 -10.78 -10.19
CA GLU A 480 19.28 -9.65 -10.35
C GLU A 480 19.56 -8.93 -9.02
N GLU A 481 18.52 -8.68 -8.22
CA GLU A 481 18.65 -8.13 -6.87
C GLU A 481 19.57 -9.00 -5.99
N ILE A 482 19.39 -10.32 -6.06
CA ILE A 482 20.22 -11.28 -5.32
C ILE A 482 21.65 -11.31 -5.86
N ARG A 483 21.87 -11.25 -7.19
CA ARG A 483 23.22 -11.16 -7.77
C ARG A 483 23.98 -9.93 -7.29
N MET A 484 23.28 -8.80 -7.14
CA MET A 484 23.88 -7.58 -6.61
C MET A 484 24.30 -7.76 -5.13
N LEU A 485 23.46 -8.41 -4.32
CA LEU A 485 23.81 -8.77 -2.93
C LEU A 485 25.01 -9.72 -2.87
N ILE A 486 25.05 -10.75 -3.72
CA ILE A 486 26.17 -11.70 -3.83
C ILE A 486 27.46 -10.98 -4.20
N SER A 487 27.40 -10.06 -5.16
CA SER A 487 28.56 -9.30 -5.62
C SER A 487 29.13 -8.43 -4.49
N ARG A 488 28.27 -7.81 -3.69
CA ARG A 488 28.69 -7.07 -2.47
C ARG A 488 29.37 -7.99 -1.47
N MET A 489 28.74 -9.13 -1.12
CA MET A 489 29.31 -10.10 -0.17
C MET A 489 30.67 -10.63 -0.63
N ARG A 490 30.80 -10.96 -1.92
CA ARG A 490 32.06 -11.41 -2.51
C ARG A 490 33.14 -10.34 -2.43
N PHE A 491 32.82 -9.09 -2.77
CA PHE A 491 33.75 -7.98 -2.66
C PHE A 491 34.25 -7.79 -1.22
N ALA A 492 33.36 -7.80 -0.23
CA ALA A 492 33.74 -7.67 1.17
C ALA A 492 34.62 -8.82 1.66
N ARG A 493 34.32 -10.06 1.23
CA ARG A 493 35.12 -11.24 1.56
C ARG A 493 36.53 -11.15 0.97
N GLU A 494 36.66 -10.77 -0.30
CA GLU A 494 37.98 -10.64 -0.94
C GLU A 494 38.75 -9.43 -0.39
N ALA A 495 38.08 -8.32 -0.05
CA ALA A 495 38.71 -7.19 0.64
C ALA A 495 39.23 -7.56 2.03
N ALA A 496 38.47 -8.35 2.80
CA ALA A 496 38.90 -8.89 4.09
C ALA A 496 40.14 -9.80 3.97
N LYS A 497 40.17 -10.71 2.98
CA LYS A 497 41.35 -11.54 2.68
C LYS A 497 42.58 -10.72 2.29
N ALA A 498 42.39 -9.59 1.61
CA ALA A 498 43.45 -8.65 1.24
C ALA A 498 43.90 -7.75 2.41
N GLY A 499 43.45 -8.00 3.65
CA GLY A 499 43.81 -7.21 4.84
C GLY A 499 43.13 -5.84 4.90
N ARG A 500 42.09 -5.60 4.09
CA ARG A 500 41.28 -4.38 4.06
C ARG A 500 39.81 -4.74 4.32
N PRO A 501 39.44 -5.12 5.56
CA PRO A 501 38.08 -5.55 5.84
C PRO A 501 37.08 -4.43 5.54
N VAL A 502 36.20 -4.68 4.57
CA VAL A 502 35.05 -3.82 4.27
C VAL A 502 33.89 -4.38 5.08
N ARG A 503 33.45 -3.64 6.09
CA ARG A 503 32.26 -4.02 6.86
C ARG A 503 31.04 -3.74 6.00
N LEU A 504 30.32 -4.79 5.65
CA LEU A 504 28.97 -4.67 5.12
C LEU A 504 28.03 -4.74 6.32
N ASP A 505 27.19 -3.73 6.50
CA ASP A 505 26.09 -3.85 7.45
C ASP A 505 25.17 -4.98 6.99
N LYS A 506 24.82 -5.91 7.89
CA LYS A 506 23.86 -6.97 7.62
C LYS A 506 22.47 -6.34 7.47
N GLN A 507 22.14 -5.92 6.24
CA GLN A 507 20.86 -5.30 5.95
C GLN A 507 19.75 -6.35 6.01
N HIS A 508 18.79 -6.16 6.91
CA HIS A 508 17.56 -6.95 6.94
C HIS A 508 16.75 -6.71 5.67
N LEU A 509 16.07 -7.75 5.19
CA LEU A 509 15.42 -7.75 3.88
C LEU A 509 13.90 -7.88 4.00
N VAL A 510 13.18 -7.24 3.09
CA VAL A 510 11.74 -7.44 2.90
C VAL A 510 11.49 -8.18 1.59
N PHE A 511 10.77 -9.30 1.62
CA PHE A 511 10.34 -10.04 0.44
C PHE A 511 8.86 -9.77 0.18
N ALA A 512 8.56 -8.92 -0.79
CA ALA A 512 7.22 -8.43 -1.08
C ALA A 512 6.66 -9.02 -2.38
N GLY A 513 5.49 -9.65 -2.35
CA GLY A 513 4.81 -10.07 -3.58
C GLY A 513 3.66 -11.05 -3.37
N PRO A 514 2.92 -11.41 -4.43
CA PRO A 514 1.77 -12.31 -4.34
C PRO A 514 2.09 -13.70 -3.74
N ALA A 515 1.07 -14.42 -3.27
CA ALA A 515 1.22 -15.78 -2.78
C ALA A 515 1.74 -16.71 -3.88
N GLY A 516 2.54 -17.73 -3.51
CA GLY A 516 3.04 -18.72 -4.45
C GLY A 516 4.12 -18.24 -5.42
N THR A 517 4.70 -17.05 -5.23
CA THR A 517 5.79 -16.52 -6.06
C THR A 517 7.18 -17.06 -5.71
N GLY A 518 7.33 -17.80 -4.62
CA GLY A 518 8.59 -18.48 -4.25
C GLY A 518 9.45 -17.76 -3.21
N LYS A 519 8.89 -16.79 -2.45
CA LYS A 519 9.59 -16.02 -1.40
C LYS A 519 10.39 -16.91 -0.43
N THR A 520 9.74 -17.92 0.15
CA THR A 520 10.34 -18.89 1.08
C THR A 520 11.47 -19.71 0.44
N THR A 521 11.25 -20.18 -0.79
CA THR A 521 12.27 -20.93 -1.55
C THR A 521 13.51 -20.08 -1.81
N VAL A 522 13.32 -18.84 -2.21
CA VAL A 522 14.42 -17.90 -2.48
C VAL A 522 15.13 -17.50 -1.19
N ALA A 523 14.43 -17.38 -0.05
CA ALA A 523 15.06 -17.09 1.24
C ALA A 523 16.04 -18.20 1.67
N ARG A 524 15.67 -19.47 1.49
CA ARG A 524 16.53 -20.64 1.77
C ARG A 524 17.74 -20.72 0.83
N LEU A 525 17.56 -20.38 -0.45
CA LEU A 525 18.66 -20.27 -1.40
C LEU A 525 19.61 -19.13 -1.00
N PHE A 526 19.07 -17.97 -0.66
CA PHE A 526 19.84 -16.82 -0.23
C PHE A 526 20.65 -17.11 1.04
N ALA A 527 20.07 -17.82 2.02
CA ALA A 527 20.77 -18.22 3.24
C ALA A 527 21.98 -19.12 2.94
N ARG A 528 21.83 -20.13 2.08
CA ARG A 528 22.95 -20.98 1.62
C ARG A 528 24.05 -20.15 0.95
N ILE A 529 23.67 -19.27 0.04
CA ILE A 529 24.60 -18.40 -0.68
C ILE A 529 25.33 -17.44 0.29
N ALA A 530 24.60 -16.83 1.23
CA ALA A 530 25.17 -15.94 2.23
C ALA A 530 26.16 -16.66 3.15
N ALA A 531 25.86 -17.91 3.54
CA ALA A 531 26.76 -18.75 4.35
C ALA A 531 28.04 -19.14 3.58
N GLU A 532 27.92 -19.55 2.31
CA GLU A 532 29.07 -19.85 1.44
C GLU A 532 30.03 -18.66 1.27
N HIS A 533 29.49 -17.44 1.33
CA HIS A 533 30.27 -16.21 1.26
C HIS A 533 30.72 -15.68 2.63
N GLY A 534 30.41 -16.38 3.73
CA GLY A 534 30.80 -15.99 5.10
C GLY A 534 30.07 -14.76 5.62
N PHE A 535 28.93 -14.41 5.03
CA PHE A 535 28.09 -13.28 5.46
C PHE A 535 27.21 -13.64 6.66
N ILE A 536 26.77 -14.90 6.71
CA ILE A 536 26.17 -15.55 7.88
C ILE A 536 26.97 -16.82 8.21
N GLU A 537 26.89 -17.30 9.44
CA GLU A 537 27.66 -18.46 9.90
C GLU A 537 27.02 -19.79 9.47
N LYS A 538 25.69 -19.84 9.46
CA LYS A 538 24.88 -21.02 9.16
C LYS A 538 23.90 -20.72 8.04
N ALA A 539 23.68 -21.68 7.16
CA ALA A 539 22.67 -21.60 6.10
C ALA A 539 21.23 -21.86 6.59
N GLU A 540 21.04 -21.99 7.90
CA GLU A 540 19.76 -22.34 8.52
C GLU A 540 18.78 -21.17 8.44
N VAL A 541 17.53 -21.49 8.08
CA VAL A 541 16.41 -20.53 8.04
C VAL A 541 15.38 -20.99 9.05
N VAL A 542 15.19 -20.17 10.08
CA VAL A 542 14.14 -20.35 11.09
C VAL A 542 12.92 -19.59 10.60
N GLU A 543 11.87 -20.33 10.22
CA GLU A 543 10.61 -19.75 9.73
C GLU A 543 9.63 -19.56 10.89
N VAL A 544 9.10 -18.35 11.02
CA VAL A 544 8.13 -17.96 12.04
C VAL A 544 6.96 -17.19 11.43
N SER A 545 5.82 -17.20 12.10
CA SER A 545 4.62 -16.43 11.74
C SER A 545 4.03 -15.75 12.98
N ARG A 546 2.96 -14.96 12.84
CA ARG A 546 2.22 -14.40 13.99
C ARG A 546 1.83 -15.47 15.00
N HIS A 547 1.37 -16.64 14.56
CA HIS A 547 0.99 -17.74 15.45
C HIS A 547 2.18 -18.32 16.25
N THR A 548 3.39 -18.22 15.70
CA THR A 548 4.61 -18.68 16.37
C THR A 548 5.12 -17.65 17.39
N LEU A 549 5.01 -16.36 17.05
CA LEU A 549 5.57 -15.26 17.84
C LEU A 549 4.62 -14.75 18.93
N VAL A 550 3.31 -14.83 18.71
CA VAL A 550 2.27 -14.41 19.67
C VAL A 550 1.79 -15.63 20.46
N GLY A 551 1.79 -15.54 21.80
CA GLY A 551 1.23 -16.57 22.68
C GLY A 551 -0.02 -16.09 23.43
N GLU A 552 -0.74 -17.03 24.05
CA GLU A 552 -2.02 -16.78 24.73
C GLU A 552 -1.88 -16.04 26.07
N ASN A 553 -0.66 -15.98 26.63
CA ASN A 553 -0.36 -15.40 27.95
C ASN A 553 0.41 -14.07 27.85
N ILE A 554 0.15 -13.15 28.78
CA ILE A 554 0.86 -11.86 28.90
C ILE A 554 2.37 -12.11 29.12
N GLY A 555 3.23 -11.50 28.29
CA GLY A 555 4.69 -11.65 28.32
C GLY A 555 5.26 -12.85 27.54
N SER A 556 4.41 -13.73 27.02
CA SER A 556 4.86 -14.88 26.20
C SER A 556 5.39 -14.48 24.82
N ALA A 557 4.97 -13.33 24.30
CA ALA A 557 5.40 -12.80 23.00
C ALA A 557 6.89 -12.41 23.02
N THR A 558 7.34 -11.74 24.09
CA THR A 558 8.76 -11.42 24.30
C THR A 558 9.62 -12.68 24.34
N GLU A 559 9.24 -13.69 25.14
CA GLU A 559 9.99 -14.94 25.26
C GLU A 559 10.08 -15.70 23.94
N ARG A 560 8.96 -15.80 23.21
CA ARG A 560 8.91 -16.49 21.90
C ARG A 560 9.75 -15.76 20.85
N THR A 561 9.73 -14.43 20.84
CA THR A 561 10.55 -13.62 19.93
C THR A 561 12.04 -13.79 20.22
N LEU A 562 12.43 -13.80 21.51
CA LEU A 562 13.81 -14.04 21.92
C LEU A 562 14.28 -15.45 21.52
N ARG A 563 13.47 -16.48 21.82
CA ARG A 563 13.75 -17.88 21.42
C ARG A 563 13.90 -18.02 19.91
N ALA A 564 13.09 -17.32 19.11
CA ALA A 564 13.20 -17.33 17.66
C ALA A 564 14.55 -16.75 17.19
N PHE A 565 15.01 -15.65 17.80
CA PHE A 565 16.34 -15.08 17.54
C PHE A 565 17.47 -16.02 17.99
N ASP A 566 17.36 -16.64 19.16
CA ASP A 566 18.35 -17.58 19.66
C ASP A 566 18.49 -18.79 18.74
N THR A 567 17.36 -19.31 18.25
CA THR A 567 17.34 -20.42 17.29
C THR A 567 17.95 -19.98 15.95
N ALA A 568 17.70 -18.75 15.52
CA ALA A 568 18.24 -18.19 14.29
C ALA A 568 19.69 -17.67 14.41
N SER A 569 20.34 -17.80 15.57
CA SER A 569 21.69 -17.31 15.83
C SER A 569 22.72 -17.86 14.83
N GLY A 570 23.41 -16.94 14.15
CA GLY A 570 24.36 -17.21 13.09
C GLY A 570 23.70 -17.47 11.72
N GLY A 571 22.37 -17.50 11.62
CA GLY A 571 21.61 -17.83 10.42
C GLY A 571 20.58 -16.76 10.04
N VAL A 572 19.44 -17.21 9.50
CA VAL A 572 18.34 -16.36 9.02
C VAL A 572 17.08 -16.57 9.84
N LEU A 573 16.47 -15.47 10.30
CA LEU A 573 15.10 -15.47 10.83
C LEU A 573 14.15 -15.00 9.73
N PHE A 574 13.30 -15.91 9.23
CA PHE A 574 12.32 -15.61 8.18
C PHE A 574 10.93 -15.47 8.79
N ILE A 575 10.36 -14.26 8.72
CA ILE A 575 9.02 -13.96 9.25
C ILE A 575 8.04 -13.99 8.08
N ASP A 576 7.26 -15.06 7.97
CA ASP A 576 6.23 -15.20 6.95
C ASP A 576 4.97 -14.43 7.35
N GLU A 577 4.31 -13.85 6.35
CA GLU A 577 3.16 -12.95 6.51
C GLU A 577 3.38 -11.89 7.61
N ALA A 578 4.56 -11.25 7.60
CA ALA A 578 5.00 -10.33 8.66
C ALA A 578 4.02 -9.17 8.91
N TYR A 579 3.27 -8.76 7.87
CA TYR A 579 2.22 -7.75 8.00
C TYR A 579 1.10 -8.10 8.97
N SER A 580 0.90 -9.38 9.26
CA SER A 580 -0.05 -9.83 10.27
C SER A 580 0.35 -9.35 11.68
N LEU A 581 1.61 -8.97 11.92
CA LEU A 581 2.07 -8.42 13.19
C LEU A 581 1.70 -6.95 13.39
N ALA A 582 1.39 -6.23 12.30
CA ALA A 582 1.02 -4.82 12.36
C ALA A 582 -0.31 -4.64 13.13
N PRO A 583 -0.45 -3.57 13.93
CA PRO A 583 -1.70 -3.26 14.60
C PRO A 583 -2.81 -3.03 13.55
N THR A 584 -3.98 -3.58 13.83
CA THR A 584 -5.22 -3.26 13.12
C THR A 584 -5.95 -2.19 13.93
N ASP A 585 -6.77 -1.34 13.29
CA ASP A 585 -7.47 -0.21 13.96
C ASP A 585 -8.59 -0.67 14.91
N GLU A 586 -8.80 -1.98 15.05
CA GLU A 586 -9.63 -2.60 16.07
C GLU A 586 -8.77 -2.90 17.30
N GLY A 587 -9.32 -2.81 18.51
CA GLY A 587 -8.62 -2.99 19.79
C GLY A 587 -8.04 -4.40 20.06
N ASP A 588 -7.38 -5.02 19.09
CA ASP A 588 -6.62 -6.24 19.22
C ASP A 588 -5.35 -5.95 20.05
N ARG A 589 -5.18 -6.76 21.10
CA ARG A 589 -4.33 -6.52 22.27
C ARG A 589 -2.87 -6.24 21.88
N ASP A 590 -2.15 -5.56 22.79
CA ASP A 590 -0.75 -5.10 22.72
C ASP A 590 0.31 -6.11 22.21
N PHE A 591 -0.02 -7.39 22.03
CA PHE A 591 0.92 -8.46 21.68
C PHE A 591 1.60 -8.28 20.31
N GLY A 592 0.90 -7.79 19.28
CA GLY A 592 1.52 -7.54 17.97
C GLY A 592 2.55 -6.42 18.01
N ARG A 593 2.22 -5.32 18.71
CA ARG A 593 3.13 -4.22 18.99
C ARG A 593 4.30 -4.64 19.87
N GLU A 594 4.05 -5.49 20.88
CA GLU A 594 5.08 -6.07 21.74
C GLU A 594 6.08 -6.88 20.93
N VAL A 595 5.62 -7.74 20.01
CA VAL A 595 6.50 -8.49 19.09
C VAL A 595 7.31 -7.53 18.22
N ILE A 596 6.69 -6.51 17.60
CA ILE A 596 7.39 -5.54 16.75
C ILE A 596 8.46 -4.78 17.53
N ASN A 597 8.15 -4.28 18.72
CA ASN A 597 9.10 -3.53 19.55
C ASN A 597 10.29 -4.40 19.95
N ASN A 598 10.04 -5.65 20.35
CA ASN A 598 11.09 -6.61 20.65
C ASN A 598 11.91 -6.99 19.42
N LEU A 599 11.26 -7.14 18.26
CA LEU A 599 11.92 -7.42 16.99
C LEU A 599 12.91 -6.30 16.65
N VAL A 600 12.46 -5.04 16.69
CA VAL A 600 13.31 -3.86 16.42
C VAL A 600 14.48 -3.80 17.39
N LYS A 601 14.24 -4.04 18.69
CA LYS A 601 15.30 -4.06 19.71
C LYS A 601 16.33 -5.16 19.45
N LEU A 602 15.89 -6.38 19.19
CA LEU A 602 16.79 -7.52 18.92
C LEU A 602 17.53 -7.37 17.59
N MET A 603 16.91 -6.77 16.57
CA MET A 603 17.57 -6.42 15.31
C MET A 603 18.70 -5.41 15.53
N GLU A 604 18.56 -4.48 16.49
CA GLU A 604 19.61 -3.53 16.85
C GLU A 604 20.74 -4.19 17.67
N ASP A 605 20.37 -4.89 18.74
CA ASP A 605 21.29 -5.50 19.71
C ASP A 605 22.09 -6.65 19.09
N ARG A 606 21.49 -7.40 18.15
CA ARG A 606 22.05 -8.62 17.54
C ARG A 606 22.21 -8.51 16.02
N ARG A 607 22.41 -7.28 15.51
CA ARG A 607 22.54 -6.99 14.06
C ARG A 607 23.61 -7.79 13.33
N ASP A 608 24.70 -8.15 14.02
CA ASP A 608 25.81 -8.93 13.45
C ASP A 608 25.60 -10.45 13.59
N GLU A 609 24.55 -10.90 14.29
CA GLU A 609 24.35 -12.30 14.64
C GLU A 609 23.22 -12.96 13.83
N VAL A 610 22.12 -12.24 13.57
CA VAL A 610 20.94 -12.79 12.89
C VAL A 610 20.55 -11.92 11.71
N LEU A 611 20.37 -12.54 10.54
CA LEU A 611 19.78 -11.87 9.38
C LEU A 611 18.25 -12.08 9.37
N VAL A 612 17.48 -11.03 9.64
CA VAL A 612 16.01 -11.06 9.52
C VAL A 612 15.55 -10.82 8.08
N ILE A 613 14.62 -11.66 7.61
CA ILE A 613 13.89 -11.50 6.34
C ILE A 613 12.38 -11.49 6.65
N ALA A 614 11.69 -10.39 6.35
CA ALA A 614 10.23 -10.29 6.52
C ALA A 614 9.52 -10.46 5.17
N ALA A 615 8.54 -11.34 5.08
CA ALA A 615 7.84 -11.65 3.83
C ALA A 615 6.33 -11.39 3.90
N GLY A 616 5.74 -10.98 2.78
CA GLY A 616 4.31 -10.73 2.70
C GLY A 616 3.84 -10.17 1.36
N TYR A 617 2.58 -9.74 1.31
CA TYR A 617 2.02 -9.08 0.12
C TYR A 617 2.49 -7.63 0.02
N THR A 618 2.75 -7.16 -1.20
CA THR A 618 3.40 -5.85 -1.43
C THR A 618 2.76 -4.69 -0.67
N GLY A 619 1.45 -4.48 -0.81
CA GLY A 619 0.76 -3.35 -0.14
C GLY A 619 0.60 -3.54 1.37
N GLN A 620 0.58 -4.76 1.88
CA GLN A 620 0.48 -5.02 3.33
C GLN A 620 1.83 -4.88 4.03
N MET A 621 2.93 -5.19 3.32
CA MET A 621 4.28 -4.97 3.84
C MET A 621 4.61 -3.48 4.01
N GLU A 622 4.02 -2.59 3.22
CA GLU A 622 4.12 -1.13 3.46
C GLU A 622 3.49 -0.75 4.81
N ARG A 623 2.27 -1.24 5.09
CA ARG A 623 1.60 -1.03 6.39
C ARG A 623 2.40 -1.61 7.56
N PHE A 624 3.02 -2.78 7.37
CA PHE A 624 3.92 -3.37 8.35
C PHE A 624 5.10 -2.45 8.67
N LEU A 625 5.78 -1.94 7.66
CA LEU A 625 6.93 -1.04 7.85
C LEU A 625 6.48 0.28 8.49
N ASP A 626 5.30 0.79 8.14
CA ASP A 626 4.72 2.01 8.70
C ASP A 626 4.24 1.86 10.14
N SER A 627 4.00 0.64 10.61
CA SER A 627 3.51 0.39 11.97
C SER A 627 4.50 0.77 13.07
N ASN A 628 5.79 0.86 12.75
CA ASN A 628 6.84 1.28 13.68
C ASN A 628 8.00 1.93 12.91
N PRO A 629 8.40 3.18 13.21
CA PRO A 629 9.52 3.85 12.53
C PRO A 629 10.82 3.05 12.56
N GLY A 630 11.07 2.32 13.66
CA GLY A 630 12.22 1.44 13.79
C GLY A 630 12.24 0.31 12.75
N LEU A 631 11.10 -0.21 12.34
CA LEU A 631 11.06 -1.22 11.25
C LEU A 631 11.56 -0.62 9.93
N ARG A 632 11.12 0.60 9.56
CA ARG A 632 11.59 1.26 8.33
C ARG A 632 13.10 1.48 8.30
N ASP A 633 13.68 1.88 9.42
CA ASP A 633 15.13 2.11 9.50
C ASP A 633 15.94 0.81 9.35
N ARG A 634 15.46 -0.30 9.94
CA ARG A 634 16.19 -1.57 9.95
C ARG A 634 15.94 -2.42 8.70
N PHE A 635 14.76 -2.33 8.09
CA PHE A 635 14.43 -2.94 6.80
C PHE A 635 14.66 -1.97 5.64
N SER A 636 15.93 -1.71 5.35
CA SER A 636 16.34 -0.73 4.33
C SER A 636 16.22 -1.21 2.88
N ARG A 637 15.87 -2.49 2.64
CA ARG A 637 15.78 -3.04 1.29
C ARG A 637 14.61 -4.00 1.11
N THR A 638 13.83 -3.75 0.06
CA THR A 638 12.70 -4.58 -0.37
C THR A 638 12.99 -5.24 -1.70
N ILE A 639 12.84 -6.57 -1.78
CA ILE A 639 12.90 -7.37 -3.00
C ILE A 639 11.47 -7.73 -3.42
N THR A 640 11.06 -7.26 -4.60
CA THR A 640 9.70 -7.48 -5.13
C THR A 640 9.63 -8.73 -6.00
N PHE A 641 8.71 -9.63 -5.65
CA PHE A 641 8.41 -10.89 -6.34
C PHE A 641 7.21 -10.70 -7.28
N PRO A 642 7.40 -10.69 -8.61
CA PRO A 642 6.30 -10.59 -9.55
C PRO A 642 5.49 -11.88 -9.64
N SER A 643 4.25 -11.79 -10.11
CA SER A 643 3.47 -12.96 -10.53
C SER A 643 4.12 -13.64 -11.74
N TYR A 644 4.00 -14.96 -11.82
CA TYR A 644 4.46 -15.73 -12.97
C TYR A 644 3.53 -15.54 -14.17
N THR A 645 4.12 -15.44 -15.35
CA THR A 645 3.42 -15.47 -16.63
C THR A 645 2.90 -16.89 -16.95
N PRO A 646 1.82 -17.05 -17.75
CA PRO A 646 1.34 -18.36 -18.20
C PRO A 646 2.46 -19.27 -18.73
N ALA A 647 3.37 -18.72 -19.52
CA ALA A 647 4.53 -19.46 -20.06
C ALA A 647 5.55 -19.87 -18.99
N GLU A 648 5.71 -19.11 -17.91
CA GLU A 648 6.53 -19.53 -16.76
C GLU A 648 5.84 -20.64 -15.96
N LEU A 649 4.53 -20.60 -15.82
CA LEU A 649 3.79 -21.63 -15.08
C LEU A 649 3.80 -22.98 -15.80
N VAL A 650 3.64 -22.99 -17.13
CA VAL A 650 3.83 -24.20 -17.94
C VAL A 650 5.21 -24.80 -17.69
N ARG A 651 6.26 -23.99 -17.72
CA ARG A 651 7.64 -24.43 -17.41
C ARG A 651 7.81 -24.93 -15.98
N ILE A 652 7.09 -24.38 -15.01
CA ILE A 652 7.07 -24.90 -13.63
C ILE A 652 6.40 -26.27 -13.56
N VAL A 653 5.25 -26.47 -14.23
CA VAL A 653 4.57 -27.78 -14.30
C VAL A 653 5.45 -28.81 -15.01
N GLU A 654 6.10 -28.41 -16.11
CA GLU A 654 7.02 -29.26 -16.85
C GLU A 654 8.19 -29.71 -15.98
N LYS A 655 8.81 -28.76 -15.25
CA LYS A 655 9.88 -29.08 -14.31
C LYS A 655 9.42 -30.05 -13.23
N LEU A 656 8.25 -29.80 -12.60
CA LEU A 656 7.68 -30.71 -11.61
C LEU A 656 7.40 -32.10 -12.17
N ALA A 657 6.92 -32.18 -13.42
CA ALA A 657 6.71 -33.46 -14.10
C ALA A 657 8.02 -34.22 -14.27
N VAL A 658 9.06 -33.58 -14.82
CA VAL A 658 10.39 -34.18 -15.01
C VAL A 658 10.99 -34.64 -13.68
N ASP A 659 10.94 -33.80 -12.64
CA ASP A 659 11.49 -34.09 -11.32
C ASP A 659 10.81 -35.31 -10.66
N HIS A 660 9.56 -35.61 -11.01
CA HIS A 660 8.79 -36.76 -10.51
C HIS A 660 8.71 -37.92 -11.51
N GLY A 661 9.49 -37.90 -12.59
CA GLY A 661 9.57 -39.00 -13.57
C GLY A 661 8.44 -39.05 -14.60
N PHE A 662 7.70 -37.94 -14.78
CA PHE A 662 6.66 -37.78 -15.80
C PHE A 662 7.16 -36.95 -16.99
N ARG A 663 6.48 -37.07 -18.13
CA ARG A 663 6.75 -36.28 -19.34
C ARG A 663 5.47 -35.78 -19.98
N PHE A 664 5.55 -34.66 -20.68
CA PHE A 664 4.42 -34.16 -21.46
C PHE A 664 4.30 -34.93 -22.78
N GLY A 665 3.09 -35.37 -23.08
CA GLY A 665 2.74 -35.86 -24.40
C GLY A 665 2.41 -34.71 -25.36
N LYS A 666 1.96 -35.08 -26.56
CA LYS A 666 1.70 -34.14 -27.64
C LYS A 666 0.65 -33.10 -27.23
N ASP A 667 0.93 -31.83 -27.50
CA ASP A 667 0.05 -30.67 -27.31
C ASP A 667 -0.31 -30.34 -25.84
N THR A 668 0.31 -31.00 -24.85
CA THR A 668 0.06 -30.77 -23.42
C THR A 668 0.54 -29.41 -22.94
N ASP A 669 1.68 -28.95 -23.43
CA ASP A 669 2.26 -27.63 -23.16
C ASP A 669 1.34 -26.50 -23.67
N GLN A 670 0.82 -26.63 -24.89
CA GLN A 670 -0.15 -25.69 -25.45
C GLN A 670 -1.46 -25.68 -24.65
N ALA A 671 -1.98 -26.85 -24.29
CA ALA A 671 -3.20 -26.96 -23.49
C ALA A 671 -3.03 -26.34 -22.08
N LEU A 672 -1.86 -26.51 -21.45
CA LEU A 672 -1.51 -25.85 -20.20
C LEU A 672 -1.36 -24.33 -20.37
N ALA A 673 -0.75 -23.86 -21.45
CA ALA A 673 -0.62 -22.44 -21.74
C ALA A 673 -2.00 -21.77 -21.91
N GLU A 674 -2.91 -22.43 -22.62
CA GLU A 674 -4.30 -21.97 -22.75
C GLU A 674 -5.06 -22.03 -21.42
N PHE A 675 -4.85 -23.09 -20.63
CA PHE A 675 -5.42 -23.23 -19.30
C PHE A 675 -4.99 -22.08 -18.38
N PHE A 676 -3.68 -21.84 -18.22
CA PHE A 676 -3.16 -20.75 -17.40
C PHE A 676 -3.50 -19.39 -17.99
N GLY A 677 -3.56 -19.24 -19.32
CA GLY A 677 -3.99 -18.02 -20.00
C GLY A 677 -5.45 -17.65 -19.71
N ARG A 678 -6.34 -18.65 -19.57
CA ARG A 678 -7.72 -18.45 -19.11
C ARG A 678 -7.78 -18.06 -17.63
N GLN A 679 -6.93 -18.65 -16.78
CA GLN A 679 -6.89 -18.35 -15.34
C GLN A 679 -6.26 -16.99 -15.02
N ALA A 680 -5.25 -16.55 -15.76
CA ALA A 680 -4.58 -15.27 -15.56
C ALA A 680 -5.50 -14.05 -15.81
N ARG A 681 -6.64 -14.24 -16.48
CA ARG A 681 -7.69 -13.22 -16.68
C ARG A 681 -8.60 -13.04 -15.47
N ARG A 682 -8.45 -13.84 -14.41
CA ARG A 682 -9.22 -13.79 -13.16
C ARG A 682 -8.38 -13.14 -12.06
N ALA A 683 -8.95 -12.18 -11.33
CA ALA A 683 -8.25 -11.36 -10.35
C ALA A 683 -8.01 -12.13 -9.02
N ALA A 684 -6.97 -12.98 -9.00
CA ALA A 684 -6.23 -13.52 -7.83
C ALA A 684 -5.47 -14.78 -8.27
N PHE A 685 -4.43 -14.62 -9.08
CA PHE A 685 -3.73 -15.75 -9.69
C PHE A 685 -2.77 -16.45 -8.70
N GLY A 686 -3.02 -17.73 -8.36
CA GLY A 686 -2.30 -18.52 -7.35
C GLY A 686 -0.84 -18.93 -7.67
N ASN A 687 -0.23 -18.37 -8.72
CA ASN A 687 1.19 -18.49 -9.07
C ASN A 687 1.74 -19.93 -9.00
N GLY A 688 2.95 -20.15 -8.46
CA GLY A 688 3.59 -21.46 -8.42
C GLY A 688 2.83 -22.50 -7.58
N ARG A 689 1.99 -22.06 -6.63
CA ARG A 689 1.08 -22.96 -5.90
C ARG A 689 0.02 -23.54 -6.83
N LEU A 690 -0.55 -22.73 -7.72
CA LEU A 690 -1.47 -23.20 -8.76
C LEU A 690 -0.78 -24.18 -9.72
N ALA A 691 0.46 -23.89 -10.16
CA ALA A 691 1.20 -24.79 -11.03
C ALA A 691 1.43 -26.17 -10.38
N ARG A 692 1.79 -26.21 -9.09
CA ARG A 692 1.91 -27.46 -8.34
C ARG A 692 0.57 -28.23 -8.27
N ASN A 693 -0.51 -27.54 -7.93
CA ASN A 693 -1.83 -28.16 -7.85
C ASN A 693 -2.30 -28.73 -9.21
N VAL A 694 -1.99 -28.03 -10.31
CA VAL A 694 -2.25 -28.51 -11.67
C VAL A 694 -1.46 -29.77 -11.96
N PHE A 695 -0.16 -29.79 -11.65
CA PHE A 695 0.66 -31.00 -11.81
C PHE A 695 0.11 -32.20 -11.01
N GLU A 696 -0.21 -31.99 -9.73
CA GLU A 696 -0.76 -33.03 -8.85
C GLU A 696 -2.08 -33.59 -9.39
N SER A 697 -2.98 -32.72 -9.86
CA SER A 697 -4.23 -33.16 -10.46
C SER A 697 -4.04 -33.86 -11.79
N MET A 698 -3.10 -33.42 -12.63
CA MET A 698 -2.80 -34.12 -13.89
C MET A 698 -2.29 -35.54 -13.62
N ARG A 699 -1.52 -35.74 -12.56
CA ARG A 699 -1.11 -37.07 -12.12
C ARG A 699 -2.30 -37.92 -11.68
N ASP A 700 -3.24 -37.35 -10.94
CA ASP A 700 -4.42 -38.08 -10.48
C ASP A 700 -5.36 -38.45 -11.64
N GLU A 701 -5.53 -37.56 -12.62
CA GLU A 701 -6.29 -37.85 -13.84
C GLU A 701 -5.59 -38.90 -14.72
N LEU A 702 -4.25 -38.87 -14.81
CA LEU A 702 -3.47 -39.92 -15.45
C LEU A 702 -3.73 -41.28 -14.79
N ILE A 703 -3.74 -41.37 -13.46
CA ILE A 703 -4.04 -42.61 -12.73
C ILE A 703 -5.43 -43.12 -13.08
N LYS A 704 -6.45 -42.25 -13.09
CA LYS A 704 -7.83 -42.62 -13.48
C LYS A 704 -7.89 -43.12 -14.91
N ARG A 705 -7.24 -42.41 -15.85
CA ARG A 705 -7.18 -42.78 -17.27
C ARG A 705 -6.55 -44.15 -17.47
N VAL A 706 -5.40 -44.41 -16.84
CA VAL A 706 -4.66 -45.68 -16.99
C VAL A 706 -5.40 -46.85 -16.34
N THR A 707 -5.96 -46.65 -15.14
CA THR A 707 -6.64 -47.73 -14.41
C THR A 707 -7.96 -48.16 -15.07
N THR A 708 -8.60 -47.28 -15.82
CA THR A 708 -9.83 -47.58 -16.58
C THR A 708 -9.59 -48.03 -18.02
N ALA A 709 -8.34 -47.93 -18.53
CA ALA A 709 -7.97 -48.31 -19.89
C ALA A 709 -7.84 -49.85 -20.12
N PRO A 710 -7.85 -50.30 -21.39
CA PRO A 710 -7.63 -51.70 -21.76
C PRO A 710 -6.28 -52.26 -21.27
N LYS A 711 -6.19 -53.59 -21.10
CA LYS A 711 -5.01 -54.28 -20.52
C LYS A 711 -3.69 -53.93 -21.24
N ALA A 712 -3.73 -53.71 -22.55
CA ALA A 712 -2.58 -53.32 -23.36
C ALA A 712 -2.00 -51.93 -22.98
N THR A 713 -2.83 -50.99 -22.53
CA THR A 713 -2.41 -49.65 -22.09
C THR A 713 -1.86 -49.68 -20.67
N LYS A 714 -2.38 -50.57 -19.81
CA LYS A 714 -1.89 -50.80 -18.43
C LYS A 714 -0.47 -51.39 -18.38
N THR A 715 -0.07 -52.10 -19.43
CA THR A 715 1.26 -52.73 -19.53
C THR A 715 2.25 -51.93 -20.35
N ASN A 716 1.87 -50.77 -20.90
CA ASN A 716 2.79 -49.90 -21.65
C ASN A 716 3.50 -48.94 -20.68
N PRO A 717 4.81 -49.08 -20.43
CA PRO A 717 5.54 -48.23 -19.48
C PRO A 717 5.44 -46.74 -19.81
N ASP A 718 5.33 -46.41 -21.09
CA ASP A 718 5.27 -45.03 -21.56
C ASP A 718 3.93 -44.36 -21.25
N ALA A 719 2.84 -45.12 -21.30
CA ALA A 719 1.50 -44.63 -20.98
C ALA A 719 1.31 -44.34 -19.49
N LEU A 720 2.16 -44.92 -18.62
CA LEU A 720 2.13 -44.74 -17.16
C LEU A 720 2.78 -43.44 -16.68
N VAL A 721 3.58 -42.79 -17.54
CA VAL A 721 4.38 -41.61 -17.18
C VAL A 721 4.11 -40.39 -18.08
N THR A 722 3.24 -40.53 -19.08
CA THR A 722 2.96 -39.46 -20.05
C THR A 722 1.68 -38.69 -19.69
N LEU A 723 1.82 -37.40 -19.37
CA LEU A 723 0.73 -36.46 -19.10
C LEU A 723 0.19 -35.84 -20.41
N LEU A 724 -1.11 -35.94 -20.64
CA LEU A 724 -1.80 -35.49 -21.88
C LEU A 724 -2.73 -34.30 -21.60
N PRO A 725 -3.20 -33.58 -22.64
CA PRO A 725 -4.15 -32.48 -22.48
C PRO A 725 -5.43 -32.85 -21.72
N GLN A 726 -5.92 -34.09 -21.89
CA GLN A 726 -7.11 -34.60 -21.22
C GLN A 726 -6.92 -34.85 -19.71
N ASP A 727 -5.68 -34.89 -19.22
CA ASP A 727 -5.40 -35.00 -17.78
C ASP A 727 -5.46 -33.63 -17.08
N ILE A 728 -5.54 -32.54 -17.84
CA ILE A 728 -5.75 -31.20 -17.29
C ILE A 728 -7.20 -31.12 -16.83
N SER A 729 -7.42 -31.23 -15.52
CA SER A 729 -8.77 -31.16 -14.96
C SER A 729 -9.41 -29.81 -15.30
N PRO A 730 -10.53 -29.77 -16.05
CA PRO A 730 -11.23 -28.53 -16.38
C PRO A 730 -11.88 -27.85 -15.17
N GLN A 731 -11.90 -28.54 -14.02
CA GLN A 731 -12.44 -28.04 -12.76
C GLN A 731 -11.44 -27.19 -11.98
N LEU A 732 -10.12 -27.37 -12.22
CA LEU A 732 -9.08 -26.55 -11.64
C LEU A 732 -9.14 -25.14 -12.25
N GLY A 733 -9.30 -24.14 -11.37
CA GLY A 733 -9.47 -22.75 -11.74
C GLY A 733 -10.90 -22.22 -11.60
N ARG A 734 -11.86 -23.06 -11.26
CA ARG A 734 -12.87 -22.64 -10.27
C ARG A 734 -12.23 -22.78 -8.88
N PRO A 735 -12.61 -22.00 -7.86
CA PRO A 735 -12.17 -22.25 -6.48
C PRO A 735 -12.75 -23.59 -6.01
N GLN A 736 -12.17 -24.70 -6.47
CA GLN A 736 -12.29 -26.00 -5.84
C GLN A 736 -11.09 -26.11 -4.92
N LEU A 737 -11.32 -25.86 -3.64
CA LEU A 737 -10.31 -26.06 -2.63
C LEU A 737 -10.38 -27.48 -2.13
N ALA A 738 -9.18 -28.03 -1.96
CA ALA A 738 -8.87 -29.12 -1.09
C ALA A 738 -9.86 -30.29 -1.16
N MET A 739 -9.82 -31.05 -2.25
CA MET A 739 -10.13 -32.48 -2.16
C MET A 739 -8.92 -33.23 -2.68
N GLY A 740 -7.94 -33.46 -1.81
CA GLY A 740 -6.68 -34.03 -2.25
C GLY A 740 -5.84 -34.77 -1.21
N LEU A 741 -5.82 -34.40 0.07
CA LEU A 741 -5.06 -35.13 1.09
C LEU A 741 -5.68 -34.95 2.50
N ASN A 742 -6.93 -35.37 2.74
CA ASN A 742 -7.40 -35.90 4.04
C ASN A 742 -8.94 -36.07 4.15
N ARG A 743 -9.54 -37.00 3.40
CA ARG A 743 -10.98 -37.33 3.58
C ARG A 743 -11.36 -37.77 4.99
N ARG A 744 -10.40 -38.24 5.81
CA ARG A 744 -10.63 -38.55 7.23
C ARG A 744 -10.59 -37.28 8.10
N GLN A 745 -9.56 -36.42 7.98
CA GLN A 745 -9.51 -35.18 8.77
C GLN A 745 -10.64 -34.21 8.41
N ASP A 746 -11.03 -34.07 7.14
CA ASP A 746 -12.12 -33.16 6.76
C ASP A 746 -13.47 -33.61 7.34
N SER A 747 -13.67 -34.93 7.47
CA SER A 747 -14.87 -35.51 8.09
C SER A 747 -14.86 -35.35 9.61
N ASP A 748 -13.71 -35.57 10.25
CA ASP A 748 -13.53 -35.41 11.70
C ASP A 748 -13.63 -33.93 12.10
N GLN A 749 -13.04 -33.03 11.31
CA GLN A 749 -13.12 -31.58 11.47
C GLN A 749 -14.55 -31.08 11.29
N LEU A 750 -15.25 -31.51 10.25
CA LEU A 750 -16.67 -31.15 10.06
C LEU A 750 -17.54 -31.63 11.23
N THR A 751 -17.24 -32.83 11.76
CA THR A 751 -17.95 -33.38 12.92
C THR A 751 -17.69 -32.50 14.15
N GLY A 752 -16.44 -32.17 14.43
CA GLY A 752 -16.08 -31.28 15.55
C GLY A 752 -16.69 -29.89 15.47
N LEU A 753 -16.77 -29.28 14.27
CA LEU A 753 -17.43 -27.98 14.06
C LEU A 753 -18.95 -28.05 14.30
N LEU A 754 -19.58 -29.16 13.90
CA LEU A 754 -21.00 -29.39 14.17
C LEU A 754 -21.27 -29.65 15.64
N ASP A 755 -20.37 -30.35 16.33
CA ASP A 755 -20.45 -30.57 17.77
C ASP A 755 -20.28 -29.24 18.52
N GLN A 756 -19.40 -28.35 18.07
CA GLN A 756 -19.29 -26.99 18.60
C GLN A 756 -20.60 -26.21 18.42
N LEU A 757 -21.23 -26.26 17.24
CA LEU A 757 -22.52 -25.62 16.99
C LEU A 757 -23.59 -26.18 17.93
N HIS A 758 -23.65 -27.50 18.08
CA HIS A 758 -24.61 -28.18 18.95
C HIS A 758 -24.39 -27.87 20.43
N GLY A 759 -23.13 -27.70 20.85
CA GLY A 759 -22.73 -27.32 22.20
C GLY A 759 -22.98 -25.85 22.56
N MET A 760 -23.37 -25.00 21.59
CA MET A 760 -23.88 -23.67 21.90
C MET A 760 -25.23 -23.78 22.61
N ILE A 761 -25.40 -23.05 23.72
CA ILE A 761 -26.65 -23.05 24.49
C ILE A 761 -27.76 -22.42 23.65
N GLY A 762 -28.93 -23.05 23.62
CA GLY A 762 -30.10 -22.61 22.84
C GLY A 762 -29.92 -22.66 21.33
N LEU A 763 -30.45 -21.65 20.61
CA LEU A 763 -30.31 -21.47 19.16
C LEU A 763 -30.91 -22.60 18.29
N ASP A 764 -31.95 -23.29 18.76
CA ASP A 764 -32.52 -24.45 18.06
C ASP A 764 -33.01 -24.17 16.64
N GLU A 765 -33.54 -22.96 16.39
CA GLU A 765 -33.96 -22.54 15.06
C GLU A 765 -32.76 -22.30 14.13
N VAL A 766 -31.73 -21.60 14.62
CA VAL A 766 -30.48 -21.35 13.90
C VAL A 766 -29.79 -22.68 13.56
N LYS A 767 -29.67 -23.58 14.55
CA LYS A 767 -29.12 -24.93 14.37
C LYS A 767 -29.85 -25.68 13.25
N ARG A 768 -31.19 -25.67 13.26
CA ARG A 768 -32.00 -26.30 12.19
C ARG A 768 -31.73 -25.69 10.81
N GLU A 769 -31.62 -24.38 10.72
CA GLU A 769 -31.41 -23.71 9.42
C GLU A 769 -30.01 -23.97 8.86
N VAL A 770 -28.98 -23.98 9.72
CA VAL A 770 -27.62 -24.41 9.33
C VAL A 770 -27.62 -25.86 8.84
N HIS A 771 -28.30 -26.77 9.54
CA HIS A 771 -28.42 -28.18 9.08
C HIS A 771 -29.12 -28.32 7.73
N ARG A 772 -30.15 -27.52 7.47
CA ARG A 772 -30.83 -27.48 6.15
C ARG A 772 -29.88 -26.99 5.06
N LEU A 773 -29.09 -25.94 5.34
CA LEU A 773 -28.10 -25.41 4.40
C LEU A 773 -27.05 -26.48 4.04
N ILE A 774 -26.49 -27.15 5.05
CA ILE A 774 -25.51 -28.24 4.87
C ILE A 774 -26.11 -29.39 4.04
N SER A 775 -27.34 -29.78 4.35
CA SER A 775 -28.04 -30.86 3.63
C SER A 775 -28.20 -30.52 2.14
N ARG A 776 -28.59 -29.27 1.83
CA ARG A 776 -28.72 -28.77 0.46
C ARG A 776 -27.38 -28.76 -0.27
N ILE A 777 -26.30 -28.34 0.39
CA ILE A 777 -24.93 -28.36 -0.15
C ILE A 777 -24.52 -29.79 -0.50
N ARG A 778 -24.70 -30.73 0.43
CA ARG A 778 -24.34 -32.15 0.22
C ARG A 778 -25.10 -32.76 -0.96
N VAL A 779 -26.40 -32.49 -1.08
CA VAL A 779 -27.22 -32.95 -2.21
C VAL A 779 -26.77 -32.30 -3.51
N SER A 780 -26.46 -30.99 -3.51
CA SER A 780 -25.97 -30.28 -4.69
C SER A 780 -24.63 -30.86 -5.16
N LYS A 781 -23.68 -31.09 -4.25
CA LYS A 781 -22.40 -31.73 -4.58
C LYS A 781 -22.57 -33.14 -5.16
N ARG A 782 -23.51 -33.93 -4.63
CA ARG A 782 -23.83 -35.27 -5.18
C ARG A 782 -24.44 -35.20 -6.58
N ARG A 783 -25.31 -34.22 -6.84
CA ARG A 783 -25.88 -33.98 -8.17
C ARG A 783 -24.81 -33.54 -9.16
N GLU A 784 -23.92 -32.63 -8.75
CA GLU A 784 -22.77 -32.18 -9.56
C GLU A 784 -21.83 -33.34 -9.88
N ALA A 785 -21.49 -34.18 -8.89
CA ALA A 785 -20.69 -35.39 -9.09
C ALA A 785 -21.35 -36.41 -10.04
N ALA A 786 -22.69 -36.40 -10.12
CA ALA A 786 -23.46 -37.20 -11.06
C ALA A 786 -23.69 -36.51 -12.42
N GLY A 787 -23.10 -35.33 -12.66
CA GLY A 787 -23.27 -34.57 -13.90
C GLY A 787 -24.65 -33.94 -14.09
N LEU A 788 -25.47 -33.89 -13.03
CA LEU A 788 -26.80 -33.30 -13.07
C LEU A 788 -26.74 -31.79 -12.83
N ALA A 789 -27.64 -31.06 -13.48
CA ALA A 789 -27.81 -29.62 -13.23
C ALA A 789 -28.11 -29.37 -11.74
N THR A 790 -27.31 -28.52 -11.13
CA THR A 790 -27.46 -28.04 -9.76
C THR A 790 -28.01 -26.62 -9.80
N PRO A 791 -29.11 -26.33 -9.09
CA PRO A 791 -29.48 -24.95 -8.82
C PRO A 791 -28.32 -24.24 -8.10
N PRO A 792 -28.05 -22.96 -8.37
CA PRO A 792 -27.08 -22.19 -7.59
C PRO A 792 -27.41 -22.32 -6.10
N LEU A 793 -26.39 -22.51 -5.27
CA LEU A 793 -26.56 -22.43 -3.82
C LEU A 793 -27.02 -21.00 -3.52
N ALA A 794 -28.32 -20.82 -3.28
CA ALA A 794 -28.88 -19.48 -3.19
C ALA A 794 -28.21 -18.69 -2.06
N GLY A 795 -27.48 -17.65 -2.50
CA GLY A 795 -27.32 -16.30 -1.96
C GLY A 795 -26.58 -16.12 -0.64
N HIS A 796 -26.13 -14.88 -0.47
CA HIS A 796 -25.66 -14.31 0.78
C HIS A 796 -26.78 -14.35 1.86
N LEU A 797 -26.40 -14.24 3.13
CA LEU A 797 -27.32 -14.48 4.26
C LEU A 797 -27.61 -13.19 5.05
N VAL A 798 -28.82 -13.09 5.59
CA VAL A 798 -29.18 -12.07 6.58
C VAL A 798 -29.29 -12.73 7.95
N PHE A 799 -28.64 -12.19 8.96
CA PHE A 799 -28.76 -12.62 10.36
C PHE A 799 -29.57 -11.57 11.12
N ALA A 800 -30.83 -11.88 11.41
CA ALA A 800 -31.77 -10.96 12.03
C ALA A 800 -32.03 -11.35 13.48
N GLY A 801 -31.89 -10.43 14.43
CA GLY A 801 -32.34 -10.66 15.80
C GLY A 801 -31.68 -9.78 16.86
N PRO A 802 -32.09 -9.90 18.12
CA PRO A 802 -31.61 -9.07 19.24
C PRO A 802 -30.09 -9.13 19.45
N PRO A 803 -29.50 -8.13 20.13
CA PRO A 803 -28.06 -8.10 20.39
C PRO A 803 -27.66 -9.19 21.38
N GLY A 804 -26.43 -9.71 21.26
CA GLY A 804 -25.90 -10.72 22.20
C GLY A 804 -26.50 -12.12 22.07
N THR A 805 -27.17 -12.44 20.95
CA THR A 805 -27.75 -13.77 20.63
C THR A 805 -26.77 -14.70 19.91
N GLY A 806 -25.52 -14.29 19.67
CA GLY A 806 -24.48 -15.15 19.07
C GLY A 806 -24.36 -15.07 17.54
N LYS A 807 -24.92 -14.04 16.89
CA LYS A 807 -24.84 -13.83 15.43
C LYS A 807 -23.42 -13.94 14.87
N THR A 808 -22.48 -13.17 15.38
CA THR A 808 -21.07 -13.16 14.96
C THR A 808 -20.39 -14.52 15.18
N THR A 809 -20.68 -15.16 16.32
CA THR A 809 -20.13 -16.49 16.65
C THR A 809 -20.60 -17.57 15.68
N VAL A 810 -21.90 -17.60 15.38
CA VAL A 810 -22.47 -18.53 14.41
C VAL A 810 -21.97 -18.24 12.99
N ALA A 811 -21.81 -16.97 12.62
CA ALA A 811 -21.30 -16.58 11.30
C ALA A 811 -19.87 -17.11 11.05
N ARG A 812 -19.00 -16.99 12.05
CA ARG A 812 -17.64 -17.54 12.00
C ARG A 812 -17.64 -19.06 11.85
N LEU A 813 -18.39 -19.75 12.71
CA LEU A 813 -18.51 -21.20 12.67
C LEU A 813 -19.09 -21.70 11.34
N LEU A 814 -20.07 -20.98 10.80
CA LEU A 814 -20.66 -21.29 9.49
C LEU A 814 -19.62 -21.17 8.36
N GLY A 815 -18.75 -20.16 8.40
CA GLY A 815 -17.64 -20.03 7.46
C GLY A 815 -16.72 -21.25 7.47
N GLU A 816 -16.32 -21.70 8.66
CA GLU A 816 -15.48 -22.89 8.84
C GLU A 816 -16.18 -24.18 8.38
N VAL A 817 -17.47 -24.34 8.68
CA VAL A 817 -18.28 -25.46 8.21
C VAL A 817 -18.35 -25.49 6.68
N LEU A 818 -18.54 -24.33 6.04
CA LEU A 818 -18.60 -24.23 4.58
C LEU A 818 -17.24 -24.47 3.93
N ALA A 819 -16.15 -24.08 4.58
CA ALA A 819 -14.79 -24.40 4.16
C ALA A 819 -14.51 -25.91 4.25
N ALA A 820 -14.85 -26.55 5.37
CA ALA A 820 -14.72 -28.01 5.55
C ALA A 820 -15.60 -28.80 4.57
N LEU A 821 -16.76 -28.24 4.18
CA LEU A 821 -17.60 -28.80 3.13
C LEU A 821 -17.06 -28.53 1.72
N GLY A 822 -15.98 -27.74 1.56
CA GLY A 822 -15.39 -27.34 0.29
C GLY A 822 -16.30 -26.45 -0.56
N VAL A 823 -17.15 -25.65 0.08
CA VAL A 823 -17.96 -24.61 -0.58
C VAL A 823 -17.17 -23.31 -0.66
N LEU A 824 -16.48 -22.95 0.43
CA LEU A 824 -15.56 -21.83 0.44
C LEU A 824 -14.13 -22.33 0.30
N ALA A 825 -13.34 -21.55 -0.45
CA ALA A 825 -12.07 -21.03 0.07
C ALA A 825 -11.37 -21.79 1.21
N GLN A 826 -11.52 -21.11 2.32
CA GLN A 826 -10.83 -21.14 3.59
C GLN A 826 -11.92 -20.80 4.63
N GLY A 827 -11.60 -20.91 5.92
CA GLY A 827 -12.51 -20.50 6.99
C GLY A 827 -12.39 -19.03 7.40
N GLN A 828 -11.73 -18.18 6.60
CA GLN A 828 -11.43 -16.80 7.04
C GLN A 828 -12.71 -16.00 7.30
N PHE A 829 -12.64 -15.12 8.27
CA PHE A 829 -13.77 -14.33 8.75
C PHE A 829 -13.34 -12.88 8.87
N VAL A 830 -13.96 -12.00 8.10
CA VAL A 830 -13.75 -10.55 8.13
C VAL A 830 -15.01 -9.90 8.66
N GLU A 831 -14.87 -9.17 9.77
CA GLU A 831 -15.94 -8.38 10.36
C GLU A 831 -15.86 -6.94 9.83
N ALA A 832 -17.01 -6.35 9.54
CA ALA A 832 -17.12 -5.01 8.98
C ALA A 832 -18.35 -4.30 9.54
N SER A 833 -18.29 -2.97 9.64
CA SER A 833 -19.39 -2.10 10.07
C SER A 833 -19.41 -0.84 9.20
N ARG A 834 -20.35 0.08 9.45
CA ARG A 834 -20.35 1.38 8.75
C ARG A 834 -18.99 2.10 8.91
N ASP A 835 -18.39 2.07 10.09
CA ASP A 835 -17.14 2.78 10.39
C ASP A 835 -15.92 2.20 9.66
N THR A 836 -15.94 0.89 9.38
CA THR A 836 -14.84 0.24 8.65
C THR A 836 -15.01 0.31 7.13
N LEU A 837 -16.26 0.44 6.65
CA LEU A 837 -16.57 0.48 5.21
C LEU A 837 -16.63 1.90 4.64
N VAL A 838 -17.03 2.90 5.43
CA VAL A 838 -17.13 4.30 5.00
C VAL A 838 -15.78 5.01 5.18
N GLY A 839 -15.24 5.60 4.11
CA GLY A 839 -14.02 6.40 4.17
C GLY A 839 -14.28 7.81 4.67
N GLN A 840 -13.28 8.44 5.32
CA GLN A 840 -13.35 9.85 5.74
C GLN A 840 -13.24 10.83 4.55
N TRP A 841 -12.90 10.34 3.35
CA TRP A 841 -12.65 11.13 2.13
C TRP A 841 -13.41 10.54 0.94
N ILE A 842 -13.85 11.40 0.01
CA ILE A 842 -14.60 10.99 -1.19
C ILE A 842 -13.73 10.06 -2.07
N GLY A 843 -14.25 8.87 -2.41
CA GLY A 843 -13.54 7.83 -3.18
C GLY A 843 -12.82 6.78 -2.32
N HIS A 844 -12.63 7.00 -1.02
CA HIS A 844 -12.11 5.98 -0.10
C HIS A 844 -13.17 4.94 0.27
N THR A 845 -14.45 5.29 0.28
CA THR A 845 -15.54 4.38 0.66
C THR A 845 -15.65 3.17 -0.26
N ALA A 846 -15.65 3.37 -1.58
CA ALA A 846 -15.59 2.25 -2.53
C ALA A 846 -14.31 1.41 -2.37
N GLN A 847 -13.17 2.03 -2.06
CA GLN A 847 -11.92 1.30 -1.88
C GLN A 847 -11.91 0.49 -0.58
N ARG A 848 -12.35 1.04 0.56
CA ARG A 848 -12.47 0.32 1.84
C ARG A 848 -13.45 -0.85 1.73
N THR A 849 -14.57 -0.65 1.04
CA THR A 849 -15.54 -1.72 0.78
C THR A 849 -14.93 -2.84 -0.05
N LYS A 850 -14.15 -2.50 -1.09
CA LYS A 850 -13.40 -3.50 -1.87
C LYS A 850 -12.35 -4.20 -1.02
N ASP A 851 -11.59 -3.47 -0.23
CA ASP A 851 -10.53 -4.03 0.60
C ASP A 851 -11.09 -5.04 1.63
N ALA A 852 -12.20 -4.71 2.29
CA ALA A 852 -12.89 -5.62 3.22
C ALA A 852 -13.41 -6.87 2.50
N PHE A 853 -13.97 -6.71 1.31
CA PHE A 853 -14.45 -7.82 0.49
C PHE A 853 -13.31 -8.71 -0.03
N GLU A 854 -12.19 -8.10 -0.47
CA GLU A 854 -10.98 -8.80 -0.91
C GLU A 854 -10.34 -9.58 0.24
N GLN A 855 -10.30 -9.00 1.45
CA GLN A 855 -9.85 -9.72 2.64
C GLN A 855 -10.75 -10.94 2.95
N ALA A 856 -12.03 -10.87 2.61
CA ALA A 856 -12.97 -11.97 2.81
C ALA A 856 -12.95 -13.01 1.68
N LYS A 857 -12.16 -12.84 0.60
CA LYS A 857 -12.09 -13.77 -0.55
C LYS A 857 -11.66 -15.18 -0.21
N GLY A 858 -12.62 -16.10 -0.24
CA GLY A 858 -12.46 -17.45 0.23
C GLY A 858 -13.04 -17.68 1.61
N GLY A 859 -13.87 -16.79 2.15
CA GLY A 859 -14.39 -16.91 3.50
C GLY A 859 -15.70 -16.14 3.67
N VAL A 860 -15.87 -15.56 4.85
CA VAL A 860 -17.08 -14.81 5.23
C VAL A 860 -16.75 -13.32 5.38
N LEU A 861 -17.54 -12.47 4.72
CA LEU A 861 -17.62 -11.04 5.03
C LEU A 861 -18.86 -10.80 5.89
N PHE A 862 -18.68 -10.57 7.18
CA PHE A 862 -19.76 -10.30 8.13
C PHE A 862 -19.90 -8.80 8.32
N ILE A 863 -21.04 -8.23 7.91
CA ILE A 863 -21.37 -6.81 8.08
C ILE A 863 -22.30 -6.67 9.27
N ASP A 864 -21.77 -6.22 10.40
CA ASP A 864 -22.55 -5.96 11.61
C ASP A 864 -23.30 -4.63 11.52
N GLU A 865 -24.48 -4.60 12.12
CA GLU A 865 -25.43 -3.48 12.08
C GLU A 865 -25.63 -2.92 10.65
N ALA A 866 -25.80 -3.81 9.66
CA ALA A 866 -25.78 -3.49 8.24
C ALA A 866 -26.84 -2.46 7.82
N TYR A 867 -27.95 -2.36 8.56
CA TYR A 867 -28.96 -1.32 8.33
C TYR A 867 -28.43 0.09 8.52
N ALA A 868 -27.32 0.28 9.24
CA ALA A 868 -26.65 1.57 9.36
C ALA A 868 -26.16 2.08 8.00
N LEU A 869 -25.97 1.20 7.00
CA LEU A 869 -25.60 1.59 5.63
C LEU A 869 -26.80 2.07 4.82
N ALA A 870 -28.02 1.74 5.25
CA ALA A 870 -29.24 2.16 4.55
C ALA A 870 -29.45 3.68 4.67
N PRO A 871 -30.05 4.33 3.67
CA PRO A 871 -30.34 5.77 3.72
C PRO A 871 -31.21 6.13 4.95
N SER A 872 -30.81 7.20 5.64
CA SER A 872 -31.60 7.88 6.69
C SER A 872 -31.89 9.32 6.26
N ASP A 873 -32.87 9.98 6.88
CA ASP A 873 -33.37 11.30 6.44
C ASP A 873 -32.35 12.45 6.58
N ASP A 874 -31.27 12.26 7.34
CA ASP A 874 -30.20 13.24 7.56
C ASP A 874 -29.09 13.17 6.49
N GLY A 875 -28.46 14.32 6.20
CA GLY A 875 -27.70 14.65 4.99
C GLY A 875 -26.41 13.88 4.65
N ASP A 876 -26.12 12.72 5.26
CA ASP A 876 -24.90 11.90 5.02
C ASP A 876 -25.13 10.79 3.97
N ARG A 877 -25.91 11.12 2.93
CA ARG A 877 -26.63 10.15 2.07
C ARG A 877 -25.77 9.44 1.03
N ASP A 878 -24.60 9.95 0.70
CA ASP A 878 -23.85 9.49 -0.47
C ASP A 878 -22.91 8.30 -0.16
N PHE A 879 -22.34 8.24 1.04
CA PHE A 879 -21.33 7.22 1.37
C PHE A 879 -21.92 5.83 1.64
N GLY A 880 -23.02 5.73 2.41
CA GLY A 880 -23.69 4.44 2.64
C GLY A 880 -24.20 3.80 1.35
N ARG A 881 -24.71 4.63 0.43
CA ARG A 881 -25.15 4.19 -0.91
C ARG A 881 -23.96 3.71 -1.76
N GLU A 882 -22.80 4.37 -1.64
CA GLU A 882 -21.57 3.96 -2.31
C GLU A 882 -21.08 2.58 -1.82
N VAL A 883 -21.14 2.31 -0.51
CA VAL A 883 -20.85 0.98 0.06
C VAL A 883 -21.80 -0.06 -0.52
N ILE A 884 -23.11 0.17 -0.46
CA ILE A 884 -24.13 -0.76 -0.94
C ILE A 884 -23.93 -1.08 -2.44
N ASN A 885 -23.74 -0.06 -3.28
CA ASN A 885 -23.53 -0.25 -4.71
C ASN A 885 -22.25 -1.05 -5.02
N THR A 886 -21.19 -0.76 -4.28
CA THR A 886 -19.92 -1.47 -4.42
C THR A 886 -20.07 -2.93 -3.98
N LEU A 887 -20.72 -3.17 -2.84
CA LEU A 887 -20.98 -4.51 -2.31
C LEU A 887 -21.84 -5.34 -3.26
N VAL A 888 -22.93 -4.77 -3.78
CA VAL A 888 -23.83 -5.43 -4.75
C VAL A 888 -23.08 -5.87 -6.01
N LYS A 889 -22.16 -5.02 -6.50
CA LYS A 889 -21.29 -5.37 -7.64
C LYS A 889 -20.34 -6.52 -7.30
N LEU A 890 -19.64 -6.43 -6.17
CA LEU A 890 -18.67 -7.45 -5.75
C LEU A 890 -19.33 -8.81 -5.46
N MET A 891 -20.52 -8.79 -4.83
CA MET A 891 -21.35 -9.98 -4.60
C MET A 891 -21.76 -10.68 -5.91
N GLU A 892 -21.98 -9.91 -6.98
CA GLU A 892 -22.24 -10.48 -8.32
C GLU A 892 -20.97 -11.09 -8.92
N ASP A 893 -19.88 -10.32 -8.94
CA ASP A 893 -18.62 -10.68 -9.60
C ASP A 893 -17.94 -11.89 -8.90
N HIS A 894 -18.17 -12.07 -7.59
CA HIS A 894 -17.48 -13.05 -6.73
C HIS A 894 -18.43 -13.96 -5.93
N ARG A 895 -19.61 -14.26 -6.49
CA ARG A 895 -20.68 -15.03 -5.82
C ARG A 895 -20.28 -16.40 -5.23
N ASP A 896 -19.26 -17.05 -5.81
CA ASP A 896 -18.79 -18.39 -5.44
C ASP A 896 -17.48 -18.33 -4.61
N GLU A 897 -16.99 -17.12 -4.31
CA GLU A 897 -15.71 -16.89 -3.62
C GLU A 897 -15.90 -16.33 -2.21
N VAL A 898 -16.98 -15.59 -1.94
CA VAL A 898 -17.23 -14.95 -0.64
C VAL A 898 -18.66 -15.20 -0.18
N LEU A 899 -18.84 -15.59 1.09
CA LEU A 899 -20.14 -15.53 1.75
C LEU A 899 -20.30 -14.20 2.49
N VAL A 900 -21.09 -13.28 1.94
CA VAL A 900 -21.50 -12.08 2.68
C VAL A 900 -22.64 -12.43 3.65
N ILE A 901 -22.53 -11.99 4.90
CA ILE A 901 -23.56 -12.10 5.93
C ILE A 901 -23.85 -10.69 6.45
N ALA A 902 -25.07 -10.19 6.25
CA ALA A 902 -25.51 -8.91 6.80
C ALA A 902 -26.29 -9.14 8.09
N ALA A 903 -25.88 -8.52 9.20
CA ALA A 903 -26.49 -8.70 10.51
C ALA A 903 -27.11 -7.41 11.05
N GLY A 904 -28.18 -7.55 11.84
CA GLY A 904 -28.84 -6.43 12.49
C GLY A 904 -30.16 -6.81 13.18
N TYR A 905 -30.92 -5.80 13.62
CA TYR A 905 -32.25 -6.00 14.21
C TYR A 905 -33.28 -6.33 13.14
N THR A 906 -34.21 -7.23 13.47
CA THR A 906 -35.20 -7.78 12.54
C THR A 906 -35.91 -6.72 11.71
N ASP A 907 -36.52 -5.72 12.35
CA ASP A 907 -37.30 -4.68 11.67
C ASP A 907 -36.46 -3.74 10.79
N GLN A 908 -35.18 -3.59 11.11
CA GLN A 908 -34.28 -2.67 10.40
C GLN A 908 -33.60 -3.35 9.21
N MET A 909 -33.45 -4.68 9.24
CA MET A 909 -32.90 -5.44 8.12
C MET A 909 -33.83 -5.44 6.89
N ASP A 910 -35.14 -5.35 7.07
CA ASP A 910 -36.05 -5.16 5.93
C ASP A 910 -35.79 -3.83 5.21
N ARG A 911 -35.61 -2.74 5.98
CA ARG A 911 -35.23 -1.43 5.43
C ARG A 911 -33.89 -1.47 4.70
N PHE A 912 -32.91 -2.20 5.22
CA PHE A 912 -31.63 -2.41 4.55
C PHE A 912 -31.81 -3.10 3.19
N LEU A 913 -32.57 -4.19 3.15
CA LEU A 913 -32.83 -4.92 1.91
C LEU A 913 -33.59 -4.05 0.90
N ASP A 914 -34.55 -3.25 1.35
CA ASP A 914 -35.31 -2.31 0.50
C ASP A 914 -34.50 -1.14 -0.05
N SER A 915 -33.34 -0.85 0.55
CA SER A 915 -32.52 0.29 0.13
C SER A 915 -31.93 0.14 -1.29
N ASN A 916 -31.81 -1.11 -1.79
CA ASN A 916 -31.33 -1.39 -3.14
C ASN A 916 -31.92 -2.73 -3.63
N PRO A 917 -32.60 -2.77 -4.79
CA PRO A 917 -33.15 -4.01 -5.35
C PRO A 917 -32.13 -5.13 -5.48
N GLY A 918 -30.87 -4.80 -5.79
CA GLY A 918 -29.78 -5.75 -5.91
C GLY A 918 -29.41 -6.44 -4.60
N LEU A 919 -29.74 -5.86 -3.43
CA LEU A 919 -29.59 -6.53 -2.13
C LEU A 919 -30.65 -7.62 -1.96
N ARG A 920 -31.94 -7.34 -2.24
CA ARG A 920 -33.02 -8.33 -2.14
C ARG A 920 -32.78 -9.56 -3.00
N ASP A 921 -32.24 -9.38 -4.20
CA ASP A 921 -31.96 -10.50 -5.11
C ASP A 921 -30.78 -11.38 -4.63
N ARG A 922 -29.80 -10.79 -3.94
CA ARG A 922 -28.54 -11.46 -3.55
C ARG A 922 -28.60 -12.04 -2.14
N PHE A 923 -29.35 -11.41 -1.23
CA PHE A 923 -29.62 -11.89 0.12
C PHE A 923 -30.87 -12.77 0.12
N SER A 924 -30.70 -14.02 -0.32
CA SER A 924 -31.82 -14.92 -0.58
C SER A 924 -32.45 -15.58 0.66
N ARG A 925 -31.84 -15.42 1.86
CA ARG A 925 -32.25 -16.09 3.09
C ARG A 925 -31.97 -15.26 4.33
N THR A 926 -32.90 -15.32 5.27
CA THR A 926 -32.78 -14.74 6.61
C THR A 926 -32.75 -15.85 7.66
N ILE A 927 -31.77 -15.81 8.55
CA ILE A 927 -31.68 -16.65 9.75
C ILE A 927 -32.04 -15.78 10.95
N THR A 928 -33.11 -16.16 11.66
CA THR A 928 -33.62 -15.43 12.81
C THR A 928 -32.99 -15.94 14.11
N PHE A 929 -32.51 -15.01 14.93
CA PHE A 929 -31.96 -15.24 16.25
C PHE A 929 -32.95 -14.72 17.29
N ALA A 930 -33.50 -15.61 18.11
CA ALA A 930 -34.41 -15.25 19.20
C ALA A 930 -33.66 -14.89 20.48
N ASN A 931 -34.33 -14.17 21.38
CA ASN A 931 -33.85 -13.97 22.75
C ASN A 931 -33.67 -15.33 23.45
N TYR A 932 -32.62 -15.46 24.27
CA TYR A 932 -32.46 -16.62 25.14
C TYR A 932 -33.56 -16.65 26.20
N SER A 933 -34.05 -17.85 26.48
CA SER A 933 -34.94 -18.12 27.61
C SER A 933 -34.23 -17.91 28.95
N PRO A 934 -34.96 -17.70 30.06
CA PRO A 934 -34.38 -17.62 31.40
C PRO A 934 -33.45 -18.78 31.72
N ALA A 935 -33.86 -20.01 31.40
CA ALA A 935 -33.07 -21.21 31.63
C ALA A 935 -31.75 -21.19 30.84
N GLU A 936 -31.78 -20.76 29.57
CA GLU A 936 -30.59 -20.63 28.73
C GLU A 936 -29.64 -19.53 29.24
N LEU A 937 -30.15 -18.39 29.70
CA LEU A 937 -29.34 -17.32 30.29
C LEU A 937 -28.61 -17.81 31.55
N VAL A 938 -29.30 -18.57 32.41
CA VAL A 938 -28.69 -19.17 33.61
C VAL A 938 -27.65 -20.23 33.24
N GLN A 939 -27.90 -21.03 32.20
CA GLN A 939 -26.89 -21.96 31.68
C GLN A 939 -25.66 -21.22 31.13
N ILE A 940 -25.85 -20.07 30.48
CA ILE A 940 -24.74 -19.23 29.99
C ILE A 940 -23.92 -18.70 31.16
N ILE A 941 -24.56 -18.25 32.24
CA ILE A 941 -23.88 -17.80 33.47
C ILE A 941 -23.09 -18.95 34.09
N ALA A 942 -23.73 -20.11 34.29
CA ALA A 942 -23.09 -21.27 34.90
C ALA A 942 -21.88 -21.75 34.09
N LYS A 943 -22.01 -21.81 32.76
CA LYS A 943 -20.91 -22.16 31.87
C LYS A 943 -19.78 -21.12 31.93
N SER A 944 -20.11 -19.83 31.87
CA SER A 944 -19.11 -18.74 31.90
C SER A 944 -18.39 -18.64 33.26
N ALA A 945 -19.06 -19.05 34.34
CA ALA A 945 -18.44 -19.18 35.66
C ALA A 945 -17.46 -20.36 35.70
N ALA A 946 -17.89 -21.53 35.20
CA ALA A 946 -17.04 -22.72 35.15
C ALA A 946 -15.79 -22.52 34.28
N ASP A 947 -15.91 -21.81 33.15
CA ASP A 947 -14.78 -21.45 32.28
C ASP A 947 -13.75 -20.53 33.00
N GLN A 948 -14.14 -19.89 34.11
CA GLN A 948 -13.31 -19.03 34.96
C GLN A 948 -13.00 -19.68 36.33
N ASP A 949 -13.08 -21.02 36.42
CA ASP A 949 -12.83 -21.78 37.66
C ASP A 949 -13.81 -21.52 38.82
N TYR A 950 -14.93 -20.84 38.57
CA TYR A 950 -16.02 -20.63 39.55
C TYR A 950 -17.11 -21.69 39.44
N GLU A 951 -17.73 -22.01 40.58
CA GLU A 951 -18.91 -22.86 40.67
C GLU A 951 -20.10 -22.05 41.20
N VAL A 952 -21.26 -22.13 40.55
CA VAL A 952 -22.47 -21.44 41.01
C VAL A 952 -23.31 -22.41 41.84
N SER A 953 -23.61 -22.04 43.09
CA SER A 953 -24.41 -22.89 43.98
C SER A 953 -25.81 -23.16 43.40
N PRO A 954 -26.41 -24.34 43.65
CA PRO A 954 -27.75 -24.67 43.14
C PRO A 954 -28.84 -23.66 43.57
N ALA A 955 -28.71 -23.09 44.78
CA ALA A 955 -29.60 -22.06 45.28
C ALA A 955 -29.47 -20.74 44.51
N ALA A 956 -28.24 -20.34 44.15
CA ALA A 956 -27.99 -19.15 43.34
C ALA A 956 -28.51 -19.33 41.89
N LEU A 957 -28.36 -20.51 41.29
CA LEU A 957 -28.94 -20.82 39.97
C LEU A 957 -30.47 -20.73 39.99
N THR A 958 -31.10 -21.22 41.05
CA THR A 958 -32.56 -21.12 41.24
C THR A 958 -33.00 -19.66 41.34
N LEU A 959 -32.30 -18.85 42.15
CA LEU A 959 -32.59 -17.43 42.30
C LEU A 959 -32.41 -16.65 40.99
N LEU A 960 -31.33 -16.91 40.26
CA LEU A 960 -31.09 -16.33 38.93
C LEU A 960 -32.23 -16.67 37.96
N THR A 961 -32.70 -17.92 37.96
CA THR A 961 -33.82 -18.35 37.09
C THR A 961 -35.07 -17.54 37.39
N THR A 962 -35.47 -17.43 38.66
CA THR A 962 -36.62 -16.61 39.09
C THR A 962 -36.47 -15.14 38.69
N ARG A 963 -35.27 -14.57 38.85
CA ARG A 963 -35.01 -13.17 38.49
C ARG A 963 -35.12 -12.95 36.98
N TYR A 964 -34.59 -13.86 36.17
CA TYR A 964 -34.73 -13.78 34.72
C TYR A 964 -36.16 -14.05 34.25
N GLU A 965 -36.92 -14.93 34.88
CA GLU A 965 -38.35 -15.12 34.55
C GLU A 965 -39.17 -13.84 34.70
N ALA A 966 -38.88 -13.04 35.73
CA ALA A 966 -39.53 -11.76 35.97
C ALA A 966 -38.97 -10.59 35.13
N PHE A 967 -37.83 -10.77 34.44
CA PHE A 967 -37.15 -9.70 33.70
C PHE A 967 -37.68 -9.57 32.25
N PRO A 968 -38.11 -8.38 31.80
CA PRO A 968 -38.60 -8.18 30.44
C PRO A 968 -37.48 -8.32 29.41
N ARG A 969 -37.70 -9.14 28.38
CA ARG A 969 -36.75 -9.38 27.27
C ARG A 969 -37.32 -8.83 25.96
N THR A 970 -37.16 -7.53 25.75
CA THR A 970 -37.50 -6.85 24.49
C THR A 970 -36.49 -7.18 23.38
N ASP A 971 -36.73 -6.72 22.15
CA ASP A 971 -35.85 -6.98 21.01
C ASP A 971 -34.48 -6.28 21.09
N THR A 972 -34.32 -5.34 22.03
CA THR A 972 -33.06 -4.65 22.34
C THR A 972 -32.32 -5.28 23.52
N PHE A 973 -32.83 -6.37 24.09
CA PHE A 973 -32.25 -7.02 25.26
C PHE A 973 -30.87 -7.63 24.94
N GLY A 974 -29.88 -7.41 25.82
CA GLY A 974 -28.47 -7.75 25.58
C GLY A 974 -28.11 -9.25 25.64
N ASN A 975 -29.05 -10.14 25.99
CA ASN A 975 -28.88 -11.60 25.97
C ASN A 975 -27.59 -12.08 26.65
N ALA A 976 -26.70 -12.81 25.95
CA ALA A 976 -25.47 -13.33 26.54
C ALA A 976 -24.54 -12.21 27.06
N ARG A 977 -24.60 -10.98 26.51
CA ARG A 977 -23.87 -9.83 27.06
C ARG A 977 -24.43 -9.43 28.43
N HIS A 978 -25.74 -9.51 28.60
CA HIS A 978 -26.42 -9.25 29.88
C HIS A 978 -26.14 -10.35 30.93
N ALA A 979 -26.13 -11.61 30.50
CA ALA A 979 -25.74 -12.75 31.32
C ALA A 979 -24.30 -12.61 31.86
N ARG A 980 -23.34 -12.23 31.00
CA ARG A 980 -21.95 -11.97 31.42
C ARG A 980 -21.84 -10.82 32.42
N LYS A 981 -22.51 -9.69 32.15
CA LYS A 981 -22.54 -8.56 33.09
C LYS A 981 -23.12 -8.95 34.45
N THR A 982 -24.09 -9.85 34.47
CA THR A 982 -24.63 -10.41 35.72
C THR A 982 -23.59 -11.26 36.46
N LEU A 983 -22.83 -12.09 35.74
CA LEU A 983 -21.74 -12.87 36.34
C LEU A 983 -20.62 -11.97 36.88
N ASP A 984 -20.22 -10.92 36.14
CA ASP A 984 -19.20 -9.98 36.58
C ASP A 984 -19.59 -9.34 37.92
N LEU A 985 -20.86 -8.92 38.06
CA LEU A 985 -21.38 -8.42 39.33
C LEU A 985 -21.42 -9.47 40.44
N MET A 986 -21.64 -10.75 40.10
CA MET A 986 -21.56 -11.83 41.08
C MET A 986 -20.13 -12.03 41.58
N ILE A 987 -19.14 -11.94 40.68
CA ILE A 987 -17.72 -12.04 41.02
C ILE A 987 -17.29 -10.85 41.89
N ASP A 988 -17.73 -9.63 41.58
CA ASP A 988 -17.45 -8.43 42.39
C ASP A 988 -18.01 -8.57 43.81
N ARG A 989 -19.24 -9.08 43.94
CA ARG A 989 -19.88 -9.32 45.25
C ARG A 989 -19.20 -10.45 46.01
N HIS A 990 -18.77 -11.51 45.32
CA HIS A 990 -17.98 -12.59 45.88
C HIS A 990 -16.62 -12.10 46.42
N ALA A 991 -15.90 -11.28 45.66
CA ALA A 991 -14.65 -10.67 46.09
C ALA A 991 -14.84 -9.79 47.33
N HIS A 992 -15.88 -8.95 47.35
CA HIS A 992 -16.23 -8.14 48.53
C HIS A 992 -16.62 -9.01 49.73
N ARG A 993 -17.32 -10.14 49.53
CA ARG A 993 -17.66 -11.09 50.59
C ARG A 993 -16.43 -11.74 51.21
N LEU A 994 -15.36 -11.94 50.43
CA LEU A 994 -14.11 -12.56 50.89
C LEU A 994 -13.09 -11.58 51.49
N ASP A 995 -13.24 -10.27 51.30
CA ASP A 995 -12.31 -9.24 51.80
C ASP A 995 -12.10 -9.27 53.34
N GLY A 996 -13.09 -9.78 54.09
CA GLY A 996 -13.01 -9.95 55.55
C GLY A 996 -12.56 -11.33 56.02
N VAL A 997 -12.25 -12.28 55.12
CA VAL A 997 -11.90 -13.66 55.46
C VAL A 997 -10.38 -13.83 55.50
N LEU A 998 -9.82 -14.06 56.69
CA LEU A 998 -8.37 -14.11 56.92
C LEU A 998 -7.65 -15.25 56.18
N GLU A 999 -8.31 -16.41 56.01
CA GLU A 999 -7.76 -17.59 55.31
C GLU A 999 -8.88 -18.29 54.51
N PRO A 1000 -9.24 -17.81 53.31
CA PRO A 1000 -10.31 -18.42 52.51
C PRO A 1000 -9.87 -19.79 51.98
N THR A 1001 -10.78 -20.77 52.04
CA THR A 1001 -10.52 -22.11 51.47
C THR A 1001 -10.61 -22.09 49.95
N LEU A 1002 -10.07 -23.11 49.28
CA LEU A 1002 -10.21 -23.27 47.82
C LEU A 1002 -11.68 -23.31 47.38
N THR A 1003 -12.56 -23.89 48.21
CA THR A 1003 -14.01 -23.87 47.98
C THR A 1003 -14.58 -22.46 48.09
N ASP A 1004 -14.14 -21.67 49.08
CA ASP A 1004 -14.59 -20.28 49.24
C ASP A 1004 -14.19 -19.42 48.05
N LEU A 1005 -12.97 -19.62 47.54
CA LEU A 1005 -12.45 -18.91 46.37
C LEU A 1005 -13.17 -19.26 45.06
N LYS A 1006 -13.84 -20.42 44.99
CA LYS A 1006 -14.54 -20.89 43.78
C LYS A 1006 -16.06 -20.76 43.83
N LEU A 1007 -16.70 -20.81 45.00
CA LEU A 1007 -18.15 -20.93 45.10
C LEU A 1007 -18.89 -19.57 45.12
N LEU A 1008 -19.68 -19.32 44.07
CA LEU A 1008 -20.63 -18.21 43.98
C LEU A 1008 -21.97 -18.60 44.64
N GLY A 1009 -22.28 -17.92 45.74
CA GLY A 1009 -23.43 -18.17 46.60
C GLY A 1009 -24.65 -17.30 46.25
N VAL A 1010 -25.72 -17.45 47.03
CA VAL A 1010 -26.95 -16.65 46.88
C VAL A 1010 -26.68 -15.16 47.14
N ASP A 1011 -25.83 -14.84 48.11
CA ASP A 1011 -25.49 -13.47 48.50
C ASP A 1011 -24.75 -12.70 47.40
N ASP A 1012 -24.12 -13.44 46.49
CA ASP A 1012 -23.38 -12.91 45.36
C ASP A 1012 -24.34 -12.55 44.19
N VAL A 1013 -25.59 -13.02 44.18
CA VAL A 1013 -26.55 -12.70 43.11
C VAL A 1013 -27.07 -11.26 43.27
N PRO A 1014 -26.90 -10.35 42.29
CA PRO A 1014 -27.25 -8.94 42.44
C PRO A 1014 -28.77 -8.72 42.56
N ASP A 1015 -29.21 -7.94 43.55
CA ASP A 1015 -30.62 -7.73 43.89
C ASP A 1015 -31.48 -7.25 42.72
N THR A 1016 -30.88 -6.46 41.84
CA THR A 1016 -31.44 -6.07 40.55
C THR A 1016 -30.50 -6.55 39.44
N LEU A 1017 -31.07 -7.14 38.39
CA LEU A 1017 -30.30 -7.51 37.21
C LEU A 1017 -29.89 -6.22 36.45
N PRO A 1018 -28.70 -6.21 35.83
CA PRO A 1018 -28.01 -4.99 35.40
C PRO A 1018 -28.44 -4.36 34.07
#